data_AF-A0AAU3EE32-F1
#
_entry.id   AF-A0AAU3EE32-F1
#
_cell.length_a   1.000
_cell.length_b   1.000
_cell.length_c   1.000
_cell.angle_alpha   90.00
_cell.angle_beta   90.00
_cell.angle_gamma   90.00
#
_symmetry.space_group_name_H-M   'P 1'
#
loop_
_entity.id
_entity.type
_entity.pdbx_description
1 polymer ?
#
loop_
_entity_poly.entity_id
_entity_poly.type
_entity_poly.pdbx_seq_one_letter_code
_entity_poly.pdbx_strand_id
1 'polypeptide(L)'
;MICNATELRLVKQISHENESSEMVRREIEGGGLPPNYSGINPEELKETIASLKRDHKQLQSRATYYKSQFERYGIDTSPITGLLKIAGWTDNQFPMLTRRYHLALNMETGYPGFKHMVQINENDVSKYAVELSKQSGKNLGKEFREAAENGKPASKELFQTLSAHSNDADYLQAFYKALGPERMFALTNEMVSPQYKDRYYDHSNEVEADRRILAKTFGSFTQVENEGKSGKEKQAYWDKWFDKFSTDLRPGFRSDRLIPILAGGIQDKDFLVALGDRIYKSGDKTTAETEALRTSGEQGPWGSDHYTQLFNAISKNSEASGEWMDHNYDEIQKELYPAGPWRLDEPKSRAEAFFRIAHKGTIELRATNEPLAEKLTSRIMFDNYQHTQSEATKGIHPIHGADYLYSEIISSYWKDMQHGITSPIGDQLWMGDPKTGDGFAEKGSKWSYTQFKNEQDPTRYGIEAGPAAWQAMLGEAARDPRGAGRLSALFDAYKKKLDMDVAHTERSSDEVVLLQKEQRGMMMHAYTNAFTSAEASIEGDAKEWADGVNSARAKIIETAAAGAKAASSSGATAVAEMGTSMAGDAATGLLTGWVGSLASVKPEEAPDGLASNYKRISNIQLDTSWQQTYREGANPYLAVDPSNPSGGFNEAIVPPVSYNRIGAKTHWFHGGTSQYIHGPDSNFLKPDGSVMELNDIKKHPQALTAYGNWLENKAVSTKVHRDGFSNGQMAKDF
;
A
#
# COMPACT_ATOMS: atom_id res chain seq x y z
N MET A 1 9.22 42.86 -19.55
CA MET A 1 9.28 42.03 -18.34
C MET A 1 8.10 41.06 -18.39
N ILE A 2 8.34 39.82 -18.79
CA ILE A 2 7.32 38.76 -18.82
C ILE A 2 7.72 37.79 -17.70
N CYS A 3 7.03 37.85 -16.57
CA CYS A 3 7.16 36.84 -15.51
C CYS A 3 6.53 35.53 -16.02
N ASN A 4 7.30 34.44 -15.98
CA ASN A 4 6.89 33.14 -16.47
C ASN A 4 6.11 32.38 -15.38
N ALA A 5 5.06 31.66 -15.77
CA ALA A 5 4.13 30.95 -14.85
C ALA A 5 4.81 29.92 -13.91
N THR A 6 6.06 29.55 -14.19
CA THR A 6 6.88 28.64 -13.37
C THR A 6 7.36 29.29 -12.07
N GLU A 7 7.61 30.60 -12.03
CA GLU A 7 8.04 31.31 -10.81
C GLU A 7 6.89 31.47 -9.80
N LEU A 8 5.66 31.64 -10.29
CA LEU A 8 4.44 31.70 -9.46
C LEU A 8 4.10 30.36 -8.79
N ARG A 9 4.49 29.22 -9.39
CA ARG A 9 4.34 27.89 -8.76
C ARG A 9 5.35 27.69 -7.63
N LEU A 10 6.59 28.15 -7.80
CA LEU A 10 7.64 28.03 -6.78
C LEU A 10 7.32 28.87 -5.53
N VAL A 11 6.80 30.09 -5.71
CA VAL A 11 6.37 30.95 -4.60
C VAL A 11 5.15 30.38 -3.86
N LYS A 12 4.21 29.74 -4.57
CA LYS A 12 3.08 29.05 -3.94
C LYS A 12 3.50 27.81 -3.15
N GLN A 13 4.48 27.07 -3.63
CA GLN A 13 5.00 25.87 -2.94
C GLN A 13 5.74 26.26 -1.64
N ILE A 14 6.56 27.31 -1.68
CA ILE A 14 7.23 27.87 -0.49
C ILE A 14 6.20 28.45 0.52
N SER A 15 5.09 29.02 0.04
CA SER A 15 4.01 29.50 0.90
C SER A 15 3.27 28.37 1.61
N HIS A 16 3.07 27.23 0.94
CA HIS A 16 2.37 26.08 1.52
C HIS A 16 3.22 25.36 2.57
N GLU A 17 4.53 25.28 2.36
CA GLU A 17 5.49 24.74 3.33
C GLU A 17 5.61 25.62 4.59
N ASN A 18 5.47 26.95 4.44
CA ASN A 18 5.41 27.87 5.58
C ASN A 18 4.13 27.72 6.41
N GLU A 19 2.98 27.40 5.79
CA GLU A 19 1.72 27.14 6.52
C GLU A 19 1.78 25.81 7.29
N SER A 20 2.39 24.76 6.72
CA SER A 20 2.67 23.51 7.45
C SER A 20 3.62 23.73 8.63
N SER A 21 4.65 24.57 8.46
CA SER A 21 5.57 24.91 9.55
C SER A 21 4.91 25.78 10.64
N GLU A 22 3.93 26.63 10.30
CA GLU A 22 3.12 27.37 11.28
C GLU A 22 2.12 26.46 12.02
N MET A 23 1.58 25.45 11.34
CA MET A 23 0.66 24.48 11.95
C MET A 23 1.37 23.59 12.98
N VAL A 24 2.61 23.16 12.67
CA VAL A 24 3.50 22.48 13.63
C VAL A 24 3.87 23.42 14.80
N ARG A 25 4.11 24.70 14.54
CA ARG A 25 4.31 25.69 15.62
C ARG A 25 3.09 25.86 16.53
N ARG A 26 1.87 25.87 15.97
CA ARG A 26 0.63 26.02 16.76
C ARG A 26 0.31 24.80 17.63
N GLU A 27 0.66 23.58 17.21
CA GLU A 27 0.57 22.39 18.08
C GLU A 27 1.60 22.43 19.23
N ILE A 28 2.78 23.03 18.99
CA ILE A 28 3.85 23.16 19.99
C ILE A 28 3.55 24.24 21.05
N GLU A 29 2.78 25.29 20.72
CA GLU A 29 2.49 26.41 21.63
C GLU A 29 1.56 26.04 22.81
N GLY A 30 0.93 24.86 22.82
CA GLY A 30 0.08 24.37 23.93
C GLY A 30 0.84 23.77 25.13
N GLY A 31 2.13 23.47 24.99
CA GLY A 31 2.95 22.87 26.06
C GLY A 31 4.41 23.27 25.88
N GLY A 32 4.86 24.25 26.66
CA GLY A 32 6.20 24.84 26.51
C GLY A 32 7.32 23.80 26.48
N LEU A 33 8.11 23.80 25.40
CA LEU A 33 9.30 22.97 25.27
C LEU A 33 10.28 23.27 26.41
N PRO A 34 10.96 22.25 26.98
CA PRO A 34 12.00 22.49 27.97
C PRO A 34 13.12 23.36 27.36
N PRO A 35 13.80 24.23 28.14
CA PRO A 35 14.75 25.22 27.63
C PRO A 35 15.98 24.68 26.87
N ASN A 36 16.15 23.35 26.82
CA ASN A 36 17.28 22.64 26.18
C ASN A 36 16.81 21.55 25.21
N TYR A 37 15.64 21.72 24.59
CA TYR A 37 15.10 20.76 23.64
C TYR A 37 15.97 20.69 22.37
N SER A 38 16.47 19.48 22.05
CA SER A 38 17.23 19.16 20.83
C SER A 38 16.94 17.71 20.43
N GLY A 39 15.81 17.51 19.75
CA GLY A 39 15.39 16.23 19.20
C GLY A 39 15.48 16.24 17.67
N ILE A 40 15.82 15.10 17.08
CA ILE A 40 15.85 14.88 15.64
C ILE A 40 14.88 13.74 15.31
N ASN A 41 13.97 13.96 14.37
CA ASN A 41 13.25 12.88 13.71
C ASN A 41 14.14 12.36 12.54
N PRO A 42 14.63 11.11 12.58
CA PRO A 42 15.52 10.57 11.54
C PRO A 42 14.89 10.58 10.14
N GLU A 43 13.58 10.31 10.03
CA GLU A 43 12.88 10.23 8.75
C GLU A 43 12.74 11.62 8.11
N GLU A 44 12.27 12.60 8.88
CA GLU A 44 12.17 14.00 8.42
C GLU A 44 13.56 14.58 8.08
N LEU A 45 14.60 14.24 8.85
CA LEU A 45 15.96 14.67 8.56
C LEU A 45 16.47 14.05 7.24
N LYS A 46 16.15 12.78 6.97
CA LYS A 46 16.47 12.12 5.69
C LYS A 46 15.83 12.85 4.51
N GLU A 47 14.54 13.17 4.61
CA GLU A 47 13.80 13.91 3.59
C GLU A 47 14.35 15.31 3.39
N THR A 48 14.67 16.00 4.49
CA THR A 48 15.30 17.32 4.48
C THR A 48 16.66 17.28 3.76
N ILE A 49 17.52 16.30 4.09
CA ILE A 49 18.81 16.12 3.42
C ILE A 49 18.61 15.83 1.93
N ALA A 50 17.64 14.98 1.57
CA ALA A 50 17.36 14.63 0.18
C ALA A 50 16.85 15.84 -0.62
N SER A 51 15.95 16.63 -0.03
CA SER A 51 15.44 17.87 -0.63
C SER A 51 16.55 18.90 -0.81
N LEU A 52 17.33 19.17 0.24
CA LEU A 52 18.47 20.08 0.19
C LEU A 52 19.50 19.65 -0.87
N LYS A 53 19.83 18.35 -1.00
CA LYS A 53 20.75 17.85 -2.04
C LYS A 53 20.22 18.11 -3.45
N ARG A 54 18.92 17.92 -3.67
CA ARG A 54 18.27 18.16 -4.98
C ARG A 54 18.24 19.65 -5.32
N ASP A 55 17.78 20.48 -4.39
CA ASP A 55 17.66 21.92 -4.59
C ASP A 55 19.02 22.59 -4.72
N HIS A 56 20.01 22.13 -3.94
CA HIS A 56 21.41 22.54 -4.08
C HIS A 56 21.93 22.31 -5.50
N LYS A 57 21.78 21.08 -6.03
CA LYS A 57 22.24 20.75 -7.39
C LYS A 57 21.54 21.61 -8.44
N GLN A 58 20.23 21.84 -8.29
CA GLN A 58 19.47 22.67 -9.21
C GLN A 58 19.91 24.14 -9.15
N LEU A 59 20.12 24.69 -7.95
CA LEU A 59 20.63 26.04 -7.73
C LEU A 59 22.02 26.20 -8.36
N GLN A 60 22.93 25.28 -8.06
CA GLN A 60 24.30 25.31 -8.57
C GLN A 60 24.33 25.24 -10.11
N SER A 61 23.55 24.33 -10.70
CA SER A 61 23.44 24.17 -12.15
C SER A 61 22.88 25.43 -12.82
N ARG A 62 21.77 25.96 -12.31
CA ARG A 62 21.13 27.18 -12.87
C ARG A 62 21.99 28.42 -12.68
N ALA A 63 22.58 28.60 -11.50
CA ALA A 63 23.47 29.73 -11.23
C ALA A 63 24.72 29.67 -12.12
N THR A 64 25.30 28.49 -12.33
CA THR A 64 26.44 28.33 -13.25
C THR A 64 26.05 28.69 -14.69
N TYR A 65 24.89 28.23 -15.14
CA TYR A 65 24.37 28.57 -16.46
C TYR A 65 24.17 30.08 -16.63
N TYR A 66 23.45 30.74 -15.71
CA TYR A 66 23.19 32.17 -15.81
C TYR A 66 24.45 33.02 -15.66
N LYS A 67 25.40 32.61 -14.81
CA LYS A 67 26.70 33.26 -14.71
C LYS A 67 27.41 33.27 -16.06
N SER A 68 27.46 32.13 -16.73
CA SER A 68 28.06 32.02 -18.07
C SER A 68 27.33 32.90 -19.11
N GLN A 69 25.99 32.96 -19.06
CA GLN A 69 25.22 33.84 -19.94
C GLN A 69 25.52 35.32 -19.67
N PHE A 70 25.55 35.73 -18.41
CA PHE A 70 25.78 37.13 -18.05
C PHE A 70 27.20 37.58 -18.39
N GLU A 71 28.20 36.72 -18.13
CA GLU A 71 29.59 36.94 -18.55
C GLU A 71 29.71 37.15 -20.05
N ARG A 72 28.98 36.36 -20.85
CA ARG A 72 28.97 36.50 -22.31
C ARG A 72 28.47 37.87 -22.78
N TYR A 73 27.56 38.50 -22.02
CA TYR A 73 27.00 39.82 -22.35
C TYR A 73 27.65 40.96 -21.56
N GLY A 74 28.71 40.71 -20.79
CA GLY A 74 29.37 41.73 -19.96
C GLY A 74 28.49 42.26 -18.82
N ILE A 75 27.50 41.48 -18.38
CA ILE A 75 26.61 41.82 -17.27
C ILE A 75 27.28 41.41 -15.95
N ASP A 76 27.12 42.22 -14.90
CA ASP A 76 27.65 41.91 -13.57
C ASP A 76 27.11 40.57 -13.04
N THR A 77 28.03 39.68 -12.63
CA THR A 77 27.73 38.34 -12.11
C THR A 77 27.94 38.22 -10.60
N SER A 78 28.21 39.33 -9.91
CA SER A 78 28.42 39.35 -8.45
C SER A 78 27.25 38.74 -7.67
N PRO A 79 25.97 39.03 -7.98
CA PRO A 79 24.84 38.40 -7.29
C PRO A 79 24.78 36.88 -7.51
N ILE A 80 25.06 36.42 -8.74
CA ILE A 80 25.05 34.99 -9.09
C ILE A 80 26.21 34.25 -8.40
N THR A 81 27.37 34.91 -8.28
CA THR A 81 28.49 34.40 -7.50
C THR A 81 28.13 34.25 -6.02
N GLY A 82 27.27 35.13 -5.49
CA GLY A 82 26.66 34.97 -4.16
C GLY A 82 25.83 33.69 -4.04
N LEU A 83 24.99 33.39 -5.03
CA LEU A 83 24.21 32.14 -5.06
C LEU A 83 25.10 30.90 -5.13
N LEU A 84 26.18 30.93 -5.91
CA LEU A 84 27.15 29.82 -5.97
C LEU A 84 27.90 29.63 -4.64
N LYS A 85 28.16 30.71 -3.89
CA LYS A 85 28.73 30.61 -2.54
C LYS A 85 27.76 29.96 -1.55
N ILE A 86 26.47 30.32 -1.61
CA ILE A 86 25.43 29.67 -0.80
C ILE A 86 25.36 28.17 -1.13
N ALA A 87 25.35 27.84 -2.43
CA ALA A 87 25.36 26.45 -2.87
C ALA A 87 26.58 25.69 -2.31
N GLY A 88 27.79 26.24 -2.48
CA GLY A 88 29.01 25.66 -1.92
C GLY A 88 29.02 25.57 -0.38
N TRP A 89 28.36 26.49 0.33
CA TRP A 89 28.18 26.38 1.78
C TRP A 89 27.25 25.23 2.15
N THR A 90 26.12 25.05 1.43
CA THR A 90 25.19 23.93 1.63
C THR A 90 25.88 22.59 1.42
N ASP A 91 26.74 22.48 0.40
CA ASP A 91 27.57 21.28 0.18
C ASP A 91 28.42 20.91 1.40
N ASN A 92 28.98 21.92 2.10
CA ASN A 92 29.79 21.70 3.29
C ASN A 92 28.96 21.26 4.51
N GLN A 93 27.64 21.44 4.51
CA GLN A 93 26.77 21.00 5.61
C GLN A 93 26.36 19.53 5.49
N PHE A 94 26.30 18.97 4.27
CA PHE A 94 25.83 17.60 4.05
C PHE A 94 26.56 16.55 4.87
N PRO A 95 27.90 16.55 5.01
CA PRO A 95 28.58 15.54 5.84
C PRO A 95 28.10 15.55 7.29
N MET A 96 27.90 16.75 7.85
CA MET A 96 27.46 16.94 9.23
C MET A 96 26.00 16.52 9.42
N LEU A 97 25.12 16.89 8.47
CA LEU A 97 23.71 16.49 8.50
C LEU A 97 23.56 14.98 8.31
N THR A 98 24.33 14.39 7.39
CA THR A 98 24.36 12.94 7.15
C THR A 98 24.85 12.20 8.39
N ARG A 99 25.87 12.72 9.09
CA ARG A 99 26.32 12.17 10.36
C ARG A 99 25.23 12.20 11.44
N ARG A 100 24.51 13.32 11.56
CA ARG A 100 23.36 13.40 12.49
C ARG A 100 22.30 12.37 12.13
N TYR A 101 21.96 12.25 10.86
CA TYR A 101 21.03 11.23 10.39
C TYR A 101 21.49 9.81 10.75
N HIS A 102 22.74 9.46 10.46
CA HIS A 102 23.33 8.14 10.78
C HIS A 102 23.28 7.81 12.27
N LEU A 103 23.61 8.78 13.13
CA LEU A 103 23.55 8.61 14.58
C LEU A 103 22.09 8.46 15.04
N ALA A 104 21.17 9.25 14.48
CA ALA A 104 19.76 9.24 14.84
C ALA A 104 19.05 7.92 14.46
N LEU A 105 19.35 7.36 13.28
CA LEU A 105 18.71 6.16 12.72
C LEU A 105 18.67 4.97 13.68
N ASN A 106 19.68 4.84 14.53
CA ASN A 106 19.91 3.64 15.32
C ASN A 106 19.71 3.86 16.82
N MET A 107 19.28 5.06 17.26
CA MET A 107 18.99 5.29 18.67
C MET A 107 17.69 4.60 19.08
N GLU A 108 17.78 3.66 20.01
CA GLU A 108 16.62 2.91 20.52
C GLU A 108 15.75 3.74 21.48
N THR A 109 16.35 4.75 22.13
CA THR A 109 15.67 5.58 23.12
C THR A 109 15.12 6.85 22.47
N GLY A 110 13.79 6.91 22.34
CA GLY A 110 13.09 8.13 21.97
C GLY A 110 13.29 9.23 23.02
N TYR A 111 13.21 10.48 22.59
CA TYR A 111 13.28 11.65 23.44
C TYR A 111 12.07 11.65 24.39
N PRO A 112 12.25 11.80 25.72
CA PRO A 112 11.15 11.77 26.66
C PRO A 112 10.06 12.78 26.31
N GLY A 113 8.83 12.30 26.11
CA GLY A 113 7.67 13.14 25.77
C GLY A 113 7.47 13.43 24.28
N PHE A 114 8.39 13.00 23.40
CA PHE A 114 8.29 13.24 21.96
C PHE A 114 8.49 11.95 21.17
N LYS A 115 7.41 11.49 20.51
CA LYS A 115 7.42 10.27 19.70
C LYS A 115 8.36 10.46 18.50
N HIS A 116 9.10 9.42 18.13
CA HIS A 116 9.99 9.36 16.96
C HIS A 116 11.21 10.32 16.94
N MET A 117 11.41 11.11 17.99
CA MET A 117 12.55 12.03 18.07
C MET A 117 13.66 11.43 18.92
N VAL A 118 14.91 11.71 18.60
CA VAL A 118 16.09 11.22 19.33
C VAL A 118 17.08 12.35 19.60
N GLN A 119 17.84 12.27 20.69
CA GLN A 119 18.85 13.28 21.03
C GLN A 119 20.23 12.81 20.63
N ILE A 120 20.93 13.59 19.80
CA ILE A 120 22.30 13.28 19.39
C ILE A 120 23.30 14.01 20.29
N ASN A 121 24.40 13.35 20.62
CA ASN A 121 25.55 14.00 21.19
C ASN A 121 26.33 14.75 20.10
N GLU A 122 26.27 16.08 20.11
CA GLU A 122 26.90 16.94 19.10
C GLU A 122 28.43 16.79 19.01
N ASN A 123 29.09 16.26 20.05
CA ASN A 123 30.53 15.96 19.99
C ASN A 123 30.84 14.84 18.97
N ASP A 124 29.90 13.93 18.74
CA ASP A 124 30.03 12.79 17.82
C ASP A 124 29.76 13.16 16.36
N VAL A 125 29.38 14.42 16.11
CA VAL A 125 29.06 14.96 14.78
C VAL A 125 30.27 15.66 14.14
N SER A 126 31.30 15.96 14.92
CA SER A 126 32.50 16.63 14.42
C SER A 126 33.22 15.84 13.32
N LYS A 127 33.87 16.54 12.38
CA LYS A 127 34.66 15.90 11.32
C LYS A 127 35.71 14.92 11.88
N TYR A 128 36.33 15.27 13.01
CA TYR A 128 37.31 14.40 13.67
C TYR A 128 36.65 13.11 14.20
N ALA A 129 35.49 13.20 14.86
CA ALA A 129 34.75 12.04 15.35
C ALA A 129 34.34 11.10 14.20
N VAL A 130 33.89 11.66 13.08
CA VAL A 130 33.54 10.87 11.87
C VAL A 130 34.75 10.11 11.33
N GLU A 131 35.91 10.77 11.18
CA GLU A 131 37.12 10.12 10.67
C GLU A 131 37.65 9.06 11.64
N LEU A 132 37.63 9.34 12.95
CA LEU A 132 38.02 8.37 13.96
C LEU A 132 37.11 7.13 13.95
N SER A 133 35.80 7.34 13.83
CA SER A 133 34.81 6.26 13.73
C SER A 133 35.06 5.38 12.50
N LYS A 134 35.22 5.98 11.31
CA LYS A 134 35.57 5.27 10.07
C LYS A 134 36.88 4.50 10.19
N GLN A 135 37.91 5.11 10.75
CA GLN A 135 39.21 4.47 10.91
C GLN A 135 39.13 3.28 11.86
N SER A 136 38.38 3.41 12.96
CA SER A 136 38.19 2.35 13.95
C SER A 136 37.41 1.17 13.36
N GLY A 137 36.31 1.43 12.67
CA GLY A 137 35.54 0.38 11.98
C GLY A 137 36.36 -0.32 10.90
N LYS A 138 37.11 0.43 10.09
CA LYS A 138 38.02 -0.12 9.07
C LYS A 138 39.09 -1.02 9.68
N ASN A 139 39.68 -0.63 10.81
CA ASN A 139 40.69 -1.42 11.50
C ASN A 139 40.11 -2.74 12.01
N LEU A 140 38.95 -2.71 12.69
CA LEU A 140 38.27 -3.92 13.16
C LEU A 140 37.92 -4.86 12.00
N GLY A 141 37.44 -4.32 10.88
CA GLY A 141 37.10 -5.12 9.70
C GLY A 141 38.31 -5.81 9.07
N LYS A 142 39.47 -5.13 9.04
CA LYS A 142 40.74 -5.73 8.59
C LYS A 142 41.26 -6.80 9.53
N GLU A 143 41.28 -6.52 10.83
CA GLU A 143 41.71 -7.47 11.85
C GLU A 143 40.88 -8.75 11.78
N PHE A 144 39.57 -8.62 11.68
CA PHE A 144 38.69 -9.78 11.57
C PHE A 144 38.87 -10.51 10.23
N ARG A 145 39.05 -9.79 9.11
CA ARG A 145 39.37 -10.40 7.82
C ARG A 145 40.66 -11.24 7.89
N GLU A 146 41.73 -10.70 8.45
CA GLU A 146 43.00 -11.39 8.62
C GLU A 146 42.84 -12.61 9.55
N ALA A 147 42.07 -12.49 10.63
CA ALA A 147 41.76 -13.61 11.51
C ALA A 147 41.01 -14.73 10.76
N ALA A 148 39.97 -14.39 10.00
CA ALA A 148 39.19 -15.33 9.21
C ALA A 148 40.04 -16.02 8.10
N GLU A 149 40.95 -15.28 7.46
CA GLU A 149 41.90 -15.82 6.48
C GLU A 149 42.86 -16.84 7.08
N ASN A 150 43.17 -16.69 8.37
CA ASN A 150 43.97 -17.64 9.13
C ASN A 150 43.14 -18.75 9.80
N GLY A 151 41.87 -18.91 9.44
CA GLY A 151 40.97 -19.93 9.98
C GLY A 151 40.56 -19.71 11.44
N LYS A 152 40.77 -18.50 11.99
CA LYS A 152 40.37 -18.19 13.37
C LYS A 152 38.87 -17.86 13.42
N PRO A 153 38.14 -18.39 14.42
CA PRO A 153 36.73 -18.07 14.59
C PRO A 153 36.50 -16.61 14.98
N ALA A 154 35.31 -16.10 14.71
CA ALA A 154 34.85 -14.81 15.26
C ALA A 154 34.95 -14.80 16.79
N SER A 155 35.62 -13.78 17.35
CA SER A 155 35.85 -13.62 18.79
C SER A 155 34.61 -13.05 19.51
N LYS A 156 34.56 -13.11 20.84
CA LYS A 156 33.46 -12.51 21.62
C LYS A 156 33.58 -10.97 21.62
N GLU A 157 34.81 -10.50 21.63
CA GLU A 157 35.20 -9.10 21.59
C GLU A 157 34.72 -8.43 20.30
N LEU A 158 34.72 -9.15 19.18
CA LEU A 158 34.15 -8.65 17.91
C LEU A 158 32.68 -8.26 18.07
N PHE A 159 31.85 -9.16 18.59
CA PHE A 159 30.41 -8.90 18.75
C PHE A 159 30.14 -7.84 19.83
N GLN A 160 30.93 -7.80 20.90
CA GLN A 160 30.86 -6.73 21.89
C GLN A 160 31.16 -5.36 21.26
N THR A 161 32.19 -5.30 20.41
CA THR A 161 32.57 -4.06 19.71
C THR A 161 31.52 -3.64 18.69
N LEU A 162 31.00 -4.58 17.89
CA LEU A 162 29.90 -4.32 16.96
C LEU A 162 28.63 -3.87 17.68
N SER A 163 28.33 -4.45 18.84
CA SER A 163 27.20 -4.05 19.68
C SER A 163 27.38 -2.62 20.23
N ALA A 164 28.56 -2.31 20.75
CA ALA A 164 28.91 -0.97 21.26
C ALA A 164 28.84 0.11 20.18
N HIS A 165 29.15 -0.24 18.94
CA HIS A 165 29.07 0.65 17.78
C HIS A 165 27.84 0.41 16.90
N SER A 166 26.82 -0.31 17.40
CA SER A 166 25.65 -0.68 16.60
C SER A 166 24.83 0.53 16.12
N ASN A 167 25.06 1.69 16.73
CA ASN A 167 24.38 2.93 16.38
C ASN A 167 25.25 3.92 15.58
N ASP A 168 26.46 3.53 15.20
CA ASP A 168 27.37 4.37 14.43
C ASP A 168 27.48 3.86 12.98
N ALA A 169 26.65 4.41 12.09
CA ALA A 169 26.59 3.91 10.72
C ALA A 169 27.89 4.16 9.91
N ASP A 170 28.67 5.21 10.22
CA ASP A 170 29.97 5.43 9.57
C ASP A 170 31.01 4.37 9.99
N TYR A 171 31.01 4.00 11.28
CA TYR A 171 31.81 2.89 11.79
C TYR A 171 31.45 1.59 11.05
N LEU A 172 30.16 1.26 11.02
CA LEU A 172 29.63 0.03 10.43
C LEU A 172 29.90 0.00 8.92
N GLN A 173 29.73 1.12 8.22
CA GLN A 173 30.06 1.22 6.80
C GLN A 173 31.53 0.90 6.55
N ALA A 174 32.44 1.49 7.34
CA ALA A 174 33.87 1.25 7.19
C ALA A 174 34.26 -0.19 7.55
N PHE A 175 33.63 -0.77 8.57
CA PHE A 175 33.81 -2.16 8.98
C PHE A 175 33.43 -3.14 7.86
N TYR A 176 32.18 -3.07 7.37
CA TYR A 176 31.70 -4.00 6.34
C TYR A 176 32.39 -3.79 4.98
N LYS A 177 32.81 -2.56 4.64
CA LYS A 177 33.67 -2.31 3.47
C LYS A 177 35.03 -2.99 3.59
N ALA A 178 35.66 -2.90 4.76
CA ALA A 178 36.99 -3.47 4.99
C ALA A 178 36.94 -5.00 5.03
N LEU A 179 35.89 -5.56 5.64
CA LEU A 179 35.63 -6.99 5.67
C LEU A 179 35.40 -7.53 4.25
N GLY A 180 34.48 -6.90 3.51
CA GLY A 180 34.08 -7.29 2.17
C GLY A 180 33.14 -8.50 2.12
N PRO A 181 32.41 -8.69 1.01
CA PRO A 181 31.47 -9.81 0.83
C PRO A 181 32.13 -11.18 0.97
N GLU A 182 33.34 -11.35 0.42
CA GLU A 182 34.12 -12.59 0.42
C GLU A 182 34.45 -13.11 1.81
N ARG A 183 34.44 -12.27 2.85
CA ARG A 183 34.76 -12.68 4.23
C ARG A 183 33.58 -12.56 5.17
N MET A 184 32.49 -11.94 4.70
CA MET A 184 31.25 -11.89 5.44
C MET A 184 30.67 -13.29 5.70
N PHE A 185 30.94 -14.28 4.84
CA PHE A 185 30.48 -15.66 5.09
C PHE A 185 31.01 -16.24 6.42
N ALA A 186 32.16 -15.78 6.93
CA ALA A 186 32.70 -16.22 8.22
C ALA A 186 31.82 -15.78 9.42
N LEU A 187 30.92 -14.82 9.21
CA LEU A 187 29.93 -14.32 10.17
C LEU A 187 28.51 -14.86 9.90
N THR A 188 28.39 -16.00 9.20
CA THR A 188 27.09 -16.56 8.80
C THR A 188 26.90 -18.01 9.26
N ASN A 189 26.36 -18.90 8.42
CA ASN A 189 26.15 -20.32 8.72
C ASN A 189 27.43 -21.05 9.17
N GLU A 190 28.64 -20.55 8.85
CA GLU A 190 29.87 -21.13 9.39
C GLU A 190 29.92 -21.06 10.93
N MET A 191 29.18 -20.16 11.57
CA MET A 191 29.09 -20.08 13.03
C MET A 191 28.43 -21.32 13.65
N VAL A 192 27.68 -22.13 12.91
CA VAL A 192 27.15 -23.42 13.41
C VAL A 192 28.01 -24.62 13.01
N SER A 193 29.17 -24.40 12.38
CA SER A 193 30.07 -25.48 11.99
C SER A 193 30.82 -26.08 13.21
N PRO A 194 31.35 -27.32 13.09
CA PRO A 194 32.06 -27.98 14.18
C PRO A 194 33.25 -27.19 14.74
N GLN A 195 33.89 -26.31 13.96
CA GLN A 195 34.99 -25.47 14.46
C GLN A 195 34.54 -24.42 15.49
N TYR A 196 33.23 -24.17 15.62
CA TYR A 196 32.63 -23.32 16.64
C TYR A 196 31.87 -24.11 17.72
N LYS A 197 32.06 -25.44 17.76
CA LYS A 197 31.28 -26.31 18.64
C LYS A 197 31.30 -25.85 20.10
N ASP A 198 32.48 -25.49 20.59
CA ASP A 198 32.71 -25.05 21.98
C ASP A 198 32.03 -23.73 22.34
N ARG A 199 31.64 -22.92 21.33
CA ARG A 199 30.94 -21.64 21.55
C ARG A 199 29.46 -21.70 21.22
N TYR A 200 29.05 -22.47 20.21
CA TYR A 200 27.71 -22.32 19.63
C TYR A 200 26.89 -23.61 19.63
N TYR A 201 27.51 -24.79 19.75
CA TYR A 201 26.77 -26.06 19.75
C TYR A 201 25.98 -26.28 21.03
N ASP A 202 26.56 -25.93 22.19
CA ASP A 202 25.93 -26.08 23.51
C ASP A 202 25.33 -24.75 24.05
N HIS A 203 25.43 -23.64 23.29
CA HIS A 203 25.01 -22.29 23.72
C HIS A 203 24.13 -21.58 22.70
N SER A 204 22.97 -22.16 22.38
CA SER A 204 22.00 -21.62 21.41
C SER A 204 21.58 -20.16 21.67
N ASN A 205 21.55 -19.72 22.92
CA ASN A 205 21.22 -18.34 23.28
C ASN A 205 22.30 -17.33 22.85
N GLU A 206 23.58 -17.70 22.92
CA GLU A 206 24.68 -16.83 22.50
C GLU A 206 24.71 -16.68 20.98
N VAL A 207 24.44 -17.77 20.24
CA VAL A 207 24.28 -17.74 18.77
C VAL A 207 23.25 -16.70 18.36
N GLU A 208 22.07 -16.74 18.98
CA GLU A 208 20.96 -15.86 18.62
C GLU A 208 21.20 -14.41 19.07
N ALA A 209 21.97 -14.18 20.14
CA ALA A 209 22.40 -12.84 20.54
C ALA A 209 23.38 -12.23 19.52
N ASP A 210 24.42 -12.98 19.14
CA ASP A 210 25.42 -12.55 18.17
C ASP A 210 24.81 -12.34 16.77
N ARG A 211 23.90 -13.23 16.36
CA ARG A 211 23.13 -13.09 15.12
C ARG A 211 22.31 -11.81 15.08
N ARG A 212 21.63 -11.45 16.17
CA ARG A 212 20.86 -10.19 16.25
C ARG A 212 21.76 -8.97 16.12
N ILE A 213 22.96 -9.00 16.71
CA ILE A 213 23.96 -7.93 16.54
C ILE A 213 24.37 -7.81 15.08
N LEU A 214 24.67 -8.93 14.41
CA LEU A 214 24.98 -8.93 12.98
C LEU A 214 23.82 -8.39 12.14
N ALA A 215 22.60 -8.84 12.39
CA ALA A 215 21.44 -8.41 11.65
C ALA A 215 21.17 -6.91 11.78
N LYS A 216 21.28 -6.38 13.01
CA LYS A 216 21.17 -4.95 13.28
C LYS A 216 22.26 -4.18 12.53
N THR A 217 23.52 -4.53 12.76
CA THR A 217 24.68 -3.78 12.22
C THR A 217 24.80 -3.88 10.71
N PHE A 218 24.50 -5.04 10.13
CA PHE A 218 24.47 -5.23 8.68
C PHE A 218 23.28 -4.48 8.06
N GLY A 219 22.12 -4.45 8.73
CA GLY A 219 21.00 -3.60 8.37
C GLY A 219 21.41 -2.14 8.24
N SER A 220 22.05 -1.57 9.27
CA SER A 220 22.55 -0.19 9.24
C SER A 220 23.56 0.04 8.10
N PHE A 221 24.44 -0.93 7.82
CA PHE A 221 25.34 -0.86 6.67
C PHE A 221 24.60 -0.77 5.34
N THR A 222 23.58 -1.60 5.12
CA THR A 222 22.82 -1.59 3.86
C THR A 222 22.15 -0.24 3.62
N GLN A 223 21.69 0.44 4.68
CA GLN A 223 21.04 1.75 4.59
C GLN A 223 22.01 2.85 4.13
N VAL A 224 23.28 2.80 4.58
CA VAL A 224 24.23 3.90 4.35
C VAL A 224 25.19 3.67 3.18
N GLU A 225 25.43 2.43 2.76
CA GLU A 225 26.48 2.09 1.77
C GLU A 225 26.31 2.83 0.43
N ASN A 226 25.06 2.98 0.00
CA ASN A 226 24.73 3.53 -1.30
C ASN A 226 23.89 4.80 -1.23
N GLU A 227 24.00 5.55 -0.13
CA GLU A 227 23.32 6.83 -0.01
C GLU A 227 23.68 7.79 -1.15
N GLY A 228 22.65 8.46 -1.67
CA GLY A 228 22.79 9.41 -2.77
C GLY A 228 22.97 8.79 -4.16
N LYS A 229 23.03 7.46 -4.29
CA LYS A 229 22.98 6.75 -5.57
C LYS A 229 21.53 6.55 -6.03
N SER A 230 21.32 6.48 -7.34
CA SER A 230 20.05 6.10 -7.95
C SER A 230 19.73 4.61 -7.72
N GLY A 231 18.46 4.21 -7.80
CA GLY A 231 18.06 2.80 -7.67
C GLY A 231 18.83 1.86 -8.61
N LYS A 232 19.05 2.27 -9.86
CA LYS A 232 19.85 1.50 -10.83
C LYS A 232 21.32 1.32 -10.41
N GLU A 233 21.93 2.36 -9.85
CA GLU A 233 23.31 2.29 -9.34
C GLU A 233 23.39 1.44 -8.07
N LYS A 234 22.37 1.49 -7.21
CA LYS A 234 22.25 0.64 -6.03
C LYS A 234 22.13 -0.84 -6.42
N GLN A 235 21.22 -1.17 -7.33
CA GLN A 235 21.06 -2.52 -7.88
C GLN A 235 22.39 -3.06 -8.42
N ALA A 236 23.04 -2.31 -9.33
CA ALA A 236 24.31 -2.72 -9.93
C ALA A 236 25.45 -2.85 -8.91
N TYR A 237 25.42 -2.09 -7.82
CA TYR A 237 26.36 -2.26 -6.71
C TYR A 237 26.09 -3.57 -5.96
N TRP A 238 24.83 -3.83 -5.59
CA TRP A 238 24.45 -5.02 -4.85
C TRP A 238 24.68 -6.30 -5.66
N ASP A 239 24.38 -6.31 -6.95
CA ASP A 239 24.68 -7.43 -7.85
C ASP A 239 26.18 -7.79 -7.81
N LYS A 240 27.06 -6.78 -7.94
CA LYS A 240 28.52 -6.98 -7.84
C LYS A 240 28.97 -7.41 -6.44
N TRP A 241 28.25 -6.99 -5.41
CA TRP A 241 28.53 -7.39 -4.04
C TRP A 241 28.16 -8.87 -3.84
N PHE A 242 27.01 -9.31 -4.37
CA PHE A 242 26.56 -10.71 -4.35
C PHE A 242 27.46 -11.62 -5.17
N ASP A 243 27.95 -11.18 -6.34
CA ASP A 243 28.89 -11.94 -7.17
C ASP A 243 30.18 -12.30 -6.40
N LYS A 244 30.59 -11.44 -5.47
CA LYS A 244 31.75 -11.66 -4.60
C LYS A 244 31.42 -12.41 -3.31
N PHE A 245 30.13 -12.58 -2.99
CA PHE A 245 29.68 -13.38 -1.86
C PHE A 245 29.60 -14.87 -2.27
N SER A 246 30.77 -15.43 -2.59
CA SER A 246 30.95 -16.83 -2.97
C SER A 246 32.02 -17.50 -2.10
N THR A 247 32.02 -18.84 -2.09
CA THR A 247 33.03 -19.64 -1.37
C THR A 247 33.89 -20.39 -2.38
N ASP A 248 35.18 -20.57 -2.09
CA ASP A 248 36.13 -21.28 -2.96
C ASP A 248 35.68 -22.70 -3.37
N LEU A 249 34.76 -23.32 -2.63
CA LEU A 249 34.27 -24.69 -2.83
C LEU A 249 33.09 -24.82 -3.81
N ARG A 250 32.34 -23.74 -4.10
CA ARG A 250 31.22 -23.75 -5.06
C ARG A 250 31.11 -22.38 -5.76
N PRO A 251 31.18 -22.33 -7.11
CA PRO A 251 30.98 -21.08 -7.82
C PRO A 251 29.54 -20.57 -7.66
N GLY A 252 29.37 -19.26 -7.48
CA GLY A 252 28.07 -18.59 -7.40
C GLY A 252 27.72 -18.02 -6.02
N PHE A 253 26.64 -17.23 -5.99
CA PHE A 253 26.15 -16.57 -4.78
C PHE A 253 25.53 -17.58 -3.80
N ARG A 254 25.92 -17.52 -2.52
CA ARG A 254 25.44 -18.41 -1.45
C ARG A 254 24.35 -17.74 -0.61
N SER A 255 23.17 -17.58 -1.19
CA SER A 255 21.99 -16.95 -0.55
C SER A 255 21.64 -17.57 0.81
N ASP A 256 21.75 -18.89 0.94
CA ASP A 256 21.54 -19.68 2.16
C ASP A 256 22.37 -19.22 3.36
N ARG A 257 23.54 -18.63 3.09
CA ARG A 257 24.45 -18.09 4.11
C ARG A 257 24.11 -16.65 4.47
N LEU A 258 23.64 -15.84 3.53
CA LEU A 258 23.32 -14.44 3.80
C LEU A 258 21.95 -14.27 4.49
N ILE A 259 20.94 -15.01 4.05
CA ILE A 259 19.55 -14.82 4.52
C ILE A 259 19.40 -14.92 6.04
N PRO A 260 20.05 -15.87 6.73
CA PRO A 260 19.87 -15.98 8.16
C PRO A 260 20.28 -14.74 8.95
N ILE A 261 21.24 -13.94 8.50
CA ILE A 261 21.61 -12.69 9.18
C ILE A 261 20.67 -11.53 8.88
N LEU A 262 19.62 -11.72 8.07
CA LEU A 262 18.63 -10.68 7.82
C LEU A 262 17.58 -10.63 8.93
N ALA A 263 17.31 -11.78 9.56
CA ALA A 263 16.33 -11.89 10.63
C ALA A 263 16.74 -11.03 11.84
N GLY A 264 15.85 -10.12 12.25
CA GLY A 264 16.11 -9.16 13.33
C GLY A 264 16.69 -7.81 12.91
N GLY A 265 17.18 -7.65 11.67
CA GLY A 265 17.66 -6.35 11.16
C GLY A 265 16.57 -5.52 10.47
N ILE A 266 16.91 -4.27 10.13
CA ILE A 266 16.13 -3.37 9.26
C ILE A 266 17.03 -3.00 8.07
N GLN A 267 16.88 -3.73 6.97
CA GLN A 267 17.71 -3.53 5.79
C GLN A 267 17.16 -2.42 4.87
N ASP A 268 18.05 -1.86 4.05
CA ASP A 268 17.66 -0.92 2.98
C ASP A 268 16.72 -1.59 1.97
N LYS A 269 15.78 -0.81 1.45
CA LYS A 269 14.85 -1.28 0.42
C LYS A 269 15.60 -1.85 -0.77
N ASP A 270 16.51 -1.08 -1.35
CA ASP A 270 17.16 -1.44 -2.61
C ASP A 270 18.08 -2.65 -2.43
N PHE A 271 18.62 -2.87 -1.22
CA PHE A 271 19.30 -4.12 -0.89
C PHE A 271 18.34 -5.32 -0.91
N LEU A 272 17.18 -5.20 -0.26
CA LEU A 272 16.19 -6.28 -0.17
C LEU A 272 15.62 -6.63 -1.56
N VAL A 273 15.31 -5.63 -2.37
CA VAL A 273 14.86 -5.81 -3.76
C VAL A 273 15.96 -6.48 -4.58
N ALA A 274 17.20 -5.98 -4.51
CA ALA A 274 18.31 -6.57 -5.26
C ALA A 274 18.58 -8.03 -4.85
N LEU A 275 18.52 -8.33 -3.56
CA LEU A 275 18.69 -9.69 -3.04
C LEU A 275 17.57 -10.61 -3.53
N GLY A 276 16.32 -10.16 -3.44
CA GLY A 276 15.17 -10.90 -3.94
C GLY A 276 15.30 -11.14 -5.44
N ASP A 277 15.53 -10.10 -6.24
CA ASP A 277 15.69 -10.20 -7.69
C ASP A 277 16.83 -11.13 -8.09
N ARG A 278 17.95 -11.10 -7.35
CA ARG A 278 19.08 -12.01 -7.60
C ARG A 278 18.67 -13.46 -7.40
N ILE A 279 17.99 -13.75 -6.29
CA ILE A 279 17.52 -15.09 -5.96
C ILE A 279 16.46 -15.57 -6.95
N TYR A 280 15.61 -14.68 -7.47
CA TYR A 280 14.42 -15.03 -8.26
C TYR A 280 14.52 -14.70 -9.75
N LYS A 281 15.70 -14.29 -10.24
CA LYS A 281 15.91 -13.85 -11.63
C LYS A 281 15.34 -14.85 -12.63
N SER A 282 14.20 -14.48 -13.23
CA SER A 282 13.49 -15.35 -14.17
C SER A 282 14.36 -15.64 -15.41
N GLY A 283 14.43 -16.93 -15.78
CA GLY A 283 15.15 -17.38 -16.99
C GLY A 283 16.66 -17.61 -16.85
N ASP A 284 17.32 -17.10 -15.80
CA ASP A 284 18.74 -17.36 -15.51
C ASP A 284 18.85 -18.47 -14.45
N LYS A 285 18.59 -19.71 -14.88
CA LYS A 285 18.65 -20.91 -14.04
C LYS A 285 20.10 -21.30 -13.76
N THR A 286 20.92 -20.42 -13.18
CA THR A 286 22.06 -20.91 -12.42
C THR A 286 21.48 -21.65 -11.23
N THR A 287 21.27 -22.96 -11.41
CA THR A 287 20.64 -23.90 -10.47
C THR A 287 21.09 -23.70 -9.02
N ALA A 288 22.34 -23.25 -8.83
CA ALA A 288 22.96 -23.02 -7.53
C ALA A 288 22.23 -22.06 -6.56
N GLU A 289 21.58 -20.97 -6.99
CA GLU A 289 21.15 -19.89 -6.07
C GLU A 289 19.81 -20.16 -5.37
N THR A 290 18.83 -20.70 -6.09
CA THR A 290 17.57 -21.21 -5.50
C THR A 290 17.73 -22.60 -4.89
N GLU A 291 18.64 -23.44 -5.41
CA GLU A 291 18.94 -24.74 -4.79
C GLU A 291 19.60 -24.56 -3.41
N ALA A 292 20.43 -23.53 -3.24
CA ALA A 292 21.03 -23.21 -1.95
C ALA A 292 19.97 -23.04 -0.84
N LEU A 293 18.83 -22.42 -1.16
CA LEU A 293 17.70 -22.25 -0.22
C LEU A 293 17.01 -23.55 0.18
N ARG A 294 17.15 -24.62 -0.62
CA ARG A 294 16.54 -25.93 -0.35
C ARG A 294 17.40 -26.80 0.57
N THR A 295 18.71 -26.57 0.58
CA THR A 295 19.66 -27.25 1.47
C THR A 295 19.71 -26.58 2.84
N SER A 296 18.72 -26.83 3.69
CA SER A 296 18.82 -26.46 5.10
C SER A 296 19.74 -27.44 5.85
N GLY A 297 20.75 -26.91 6.54
CA GLY A 297 21.45 -27.66 7.58
C GLY A 297 20.54 -27.81 8.79
N GLU A 298 20.44 -29.01 9.36
CA GLU A 298 19.39 -29.39 10.34
C GLU A 298 19.48 -28.71 11.73
N GLN A 299 20.35 -27.71 11.94
CA GLN A 299 20.65 -27.21 13.29
C GLN A 299 20.38 -25.71 13.47
N GLY A 300 19.46 -25.42 14.40
CA GLY A 300 19.25 -24.10 14.98
C GLY A 300 18.60 -23.08 14.04
N PRO A 301 18.63 -21.79 14.40
CA PRO A 301 17.89 -20.75 13.69
C PRO A 301 18.44 -20.47 12.28
N TRP A 302 19.66 -20.93 11.98
CA TRP A 302 20.33 -20.92 10.68
C TRP A 302 19.82 -22.00 9.71
N GLY A 303 19.21 -23.06 10.26
CA GLY A 303 18.58 -24.16 9.52
C GLY A 303 17.09 -23.98 9.23
N SER A 304 16.47 -22.89 9.71
CA SER A 304 15.06 -22.60 9.42
C SER A 304 14.86 -22.27 7.94
N ASP A 305 13.64 -22.51 7.43
CA ASP A 305 13.29 -22.33 6.03
C ASP A 305 13.77 -20.97 5.47
N HIS A 306 14.76 -20.98 4.56
CA HIS A 306 15.38 -19.74 4.07
C HIS A 306 14.40 -18.90 3.25
N TYR A 307 13.41 -19.51 2.60
CA TYR A 307 12.31 -18.78 1.97
C TYR A 307 11.51 -17.96 2.99
N THR A 308 11.06 -18.59 4.08
CA THR A 308 10.37 -17.91 5.20
C THR A 308 11.21 -16.74 5.72
N GLN A 309 12.51 -16.93 5.91
CA GLN A 309 13.40 -15.88 6.41
C GLN A 309 13.58 -14.70 5.44
N LEU A 310 13.78 -14.99 4.15
CA LEU A 310 13.88 -13.98 3.10
C LEU A 310 12.58 -13.18 3.00
N PHE A 311 11.44 -13.88 2.95
CA PHE A 311 10.15 -13.23 2.85
C PHE A 311 9.84 -12.35 4.06
N ASN A 312 10.19 -12.82 5.25
CA ASN A 312 10.12 -12.01 6.46
C ASN A 312 10.99 -10.75 6.37
N ALA A 313 12.21 -10.86 5.84
CA ALA A 313 13.09 -9.71 5.67
C ALA A 313 12.50 -8.68 4.69
N ILE A 314 12.01 -9.12 3.53
CA ILE A 314 11.38 -8.24 2.54
C ILE A 314 10.13 -7.57 3.13
N SER A 315 9.27 -8.33 3.82
CA SER A 315 8.01 -7.83 4.40
C SER A 315 8.16 -6.76 5.48
N LYS A 316 9.36 -6.56 6.03
CA LYS A 316 9.64 -5.47 6.99
C LYS A 316 9.63 -4.09 6.34
N ASN A 317 9.69 -4.02 5.01
CA ASN A 317 9.67 -2.79 4.25
C ASN A 317 8.60 -2.89 3.15
N SER A 318 7.56 -2.05 3.24
CA SER A 318 6.43 -2.07 2.30
C SER A 318 6.85 -1.70 0.88
N GLU A 319 7.76 -0.74 0.71
CA GLU A 319 8.30 -0.38 -0.59
C GLU A 319 9.14 -1.51 -1.19
N ALA A 320 9.96 -2.20 -0.39
CA ALA A 320 10.71 -3.37 -0.85
C ALA A 320 9.78 -4.49 -1.28
N SER A 321 8.72 -4.72 -0.50
CA SER A 321 7.68 -5.69 -0.83
C SER A 321 7.02 -5.35 -2.16
N GLY A 322 6.62 -4.09 -2.37
CA GLY A 322 6.02 -3.63 -3.61
C GLY A 322 6.91 -3.76 -4.84
N GLU A 323 8.14 -3.23 -4.77
CA GLU A 323 9.05 -3.25 -5.92
C GLU A 323 9.49 -4.66 -6.28
N TRP A 324 9.84 -5.48 -5.27
CA TRP A 324 10.17 -6.88 -5.51
C TRP A 324 8.98 -7.65 -6.11
N MET A 325 7.76 -7.39 -5.62
CA MET A 325 6.56 -7.99 -6.21
C MET A 325 6.36 -7.56 -7.67
N ASP A 326 6.61 -6.30 -8.02
CA ASP A 326 6.42 -5.82 -9.38
C ASP A 326 7.42 -6.45 -10.36
N HIS A 327 8.68 -6.58 -9.93
CA HIS A 327 9.74 -7.21 -10.71
C HIS A 327 9.49 -8.71 -10.94
N ASN A 328 8.90 -9.41 -9.96
CA ASN A 328 8.77 -10.87 -9.93
C ASN A 328 7.32 -11.35 -10.03
N TYR A 329 6.41 -10.48 -10.50
CA TYR A 329 4.98 -10.71 -10.38
C TYR A 329 4.49 -11.99 -11.07
N ASP A 330 5.00 -12.30 -12.27
CA ASP A 330 4.53 -13.44 -13.04
C ASP A 330 4.80 -14.77 -12.31
N GLU A 331 5.84 -14.84 -11.47
CA GLU A 331 6.07 -15.99 -10.59
C GLU A 331 5.17 -15.92 -9.35
N ILE A 332 5.03 -14.74 -8.72
CA ILE A 332 4.10 -14.51 -7.60
C ILE A 332 2.69 -14.96 -7.93
N GLN A 333 2.21 -14.65 -9.13
CA GLN A 333 0.87 -15.04 -9.60
C GLN A 333 0.70 -16.57 -9.57
N LYS A 334 1.71 -17.33 -10.04
CA LYS A 334 1.65 -18.80 -10.03
C LYS A 334 1.65 -19.36 -8.60
N GLU A 335 2.35 -18.69 -7.69
CA GLU A 335 2.50 -19.09 -6.29
C GLU A 335 1.25 -18.85 -5.45
N LEU A 336 0.33 -17.99 -5.92
CA LEU A 336 -1.00 -17.88 -5.30
C LEU A 336 -1.83 -19.16 -5.47
N TYR A 337 -1.43 -20.08 -6.35
CA TYR A 337 -2.15 -21.32 -6.68
C TYR A 337 -1.28 -22.57 -6.44
N PRO A 338 -1.88 -23.78 -6.31
CA PRO A 338 -1.15 -25.02 -5.96
C PRO A 338 -0.03 -25.48 -6.92
N ALA A 339 0.22 -24.77 -8.03
CA ALA A 339 1.19 -25.14 -9.07
C ALA A 339 2.53 -24.37 -8.97
N GLY A 340 2.73 -23.57 -7.91
CA GLY A 340 3.92 -22.75 -7.73
C GLY A 340 5.22 -23.54 -7.48
N PRO A 341 6.36 -23.18 -8.12
CA PRO A 341 7.65 -23.82 -7.89
C PRO A 341 8.20 -23.73 -6.44
N TRP A 342 7.71 -22.81 -5.60
CA TRP A 342 8.23 -22.57 -4.25
C TRP A 342 7.52 -23.36 -3.16
N ARG A 343 6.48 -24.16 -3.47
CA ARG A 343 5.74 -24.98 -2.49
C ARG A 343 5.40 -24.17 -1.23
N LEU A 344 4.72 -23.02 -1.41
CA LEU A 344 4.43 -22.09 -0.32
C LEU A 344 3.64 -22.74 0.83
N ASP A 345 2.87 -23.78 0.53
CA ASP A 345 2.12 -24.59 1.48
C ASP A 345 2.99 -25.41 2.45
N GLU A 346 4.28 -25.61 2.15
CA GLU A 346 5.19 -26.41 2.98
C GLU A 346 6.57 -25.76 3.21
N PRO A 347 6.89 -25.28 4.43
CA PRO A 347 6.04 -25.25 5.63
C PRO A 347 5.03 -24.10 5.61
N LYS A 348 3.97 -24.19 6.41
CA LYS A 348 2.95 -23.13 6.56
C LYS A 348 3.54 -21.73 6.83
N SER A 349 4.64 -21.63 7.56
CA SER A 349 5.32 -20.37 7.83
C SER A 349 5.83 -19.66 6.56
N ARG A 350 6.10 -20.42 5.50
CA ARG A 350 6.54 -19.90 4.20
C ARG A 350 5.41 -19.13 3.52
N ALA A 351 4.23 -19.75 3.39
CA ALA A 351 3.03 -19.08 2.94
C ALA A 351 2.72 -17.84 3.78
N GLU A 352 2.75 -17.94 5.11
CA GLU A 352 2.48 -16.79 5.98
C GLU A 352 3.46 -15.63 5.77
N ALA A 353 4.75 -15.92 5.57
CA ALA A 353 5.75 -14.89 5.28
C ALA A 353 5.57 -14.29 3.88
N PHE A 354 5.22 -15.11 2.88
CA PHE A 354 4.92 -14.65 1.54
C PHE A 354 3.68 -13.73 1.51
N PHE A 355 2.59 -14.12 2.16
CA PHE A 355 1.39 -13.29 2.23
C PHE A 355 1.59 -12.00 3.01
N ARG A 356 2.56 -11.95 3.95
CA ARG A 356 3.00 -10.67 4.54
C ARG A 356 3.63 -9.75 3.50
N ILE A 357 4.44 -10.24 2.57
CA ILE A 357 4.94 -9.41 1.46
C ILE A 357 3.76 -8.89 0.64
N ALA A 358 2.85 -9.77 0.23
CA ALA A 358 1.71 -9.40 -0.58
C ALA A 358 0.82 -8.34 0.10
N HIS A 359 0.52 -8.51 1.38
CA HIS A 359 -0.16 -7.51 2.21
C HIS A 359 0.59 -6.19 2.22
N LYS A 360 1.90 -6.21 2.53
CA LYS A 360 2.72 -5.00 2.62
C LYS A 360 2.82 -4.27 1.29
N GLY A 361 2.97 -5.00 0.18
CA GLY A 361 3.09 -4.44 -1.17
C GLY A 361 1.78 -3.93 -1.77
N THR A 362 0.61 -4.40 -1.29
CA THR A 362 -0.71 -4.02 -1.85
C THR A 362 -1.51 -3.07 -0.96
N ILE A 363 -1.37 -3.20 0.37
CA ILE A 363 -2.17 -2.48 1.36
C ILE A 363 -1.33 -1.41 2.05
N GLU A 364 -0.28 -1.79 2.77
CA GLU A 364 0.51 -0.82 3.54
C GLU A 364 1.34 0.12 2.66
N LEU A 365 1.78 -0.37 1.49
CA LEU A 365 2.49 0.45 0.51
C LEU A 365 1.68 1.66 0.05
N ARG A 366 0.34 1.63 0.13
CA ARG A 366 -0.49 2.78 -0.26
C ARG A 366 -0.11 4.06 0.47
N ALA A 367 0.33 3.95 1.72
CA ALA A 367 0.72 5.10 2.52
C ALA A 367 1.95 5.84 1.97
N THR A 368 2.82 5.16 1.21
CA THR A 368 4.08 5.74 0.70
C THR A 368 4.20 5.72 -0.82
N ASN A 369 3.50 4.81 -1.51
CA ASN A 369 3.51 4.65 -2.96
C ASN A 369 2.19 4.03 -3.47
N GLU A 370 1.10 4.79 -3.38
CA GLU A 370 -0.24 4.40 -3.83
C GLU A 370 -0.28 3.87 -5.28
N PRO A 371 0.35 4.51 -6.29
CA PRO A 371 0.29 4.01 -7.67
C PRO A 371 0.85 2.60 -7.87
N LEU A 372 1.91 2.23 -7.12
CA LEU A 372 2.47 0.88 -7.17
C LEU A 372 1.58 -0.12 -6.43
N ALA A 373 1.02 0.27 -5.29
CA ALA A 373 0.09 -0.57 -4.55
C ALA A 373 -1.18 -0.88 -5.36
N GLU A 374 -1.74 0.12 -6.05
CA GLU A 374 -2.88 -0.03 -6.95
C GLU A 374 -2.54 -0.91 -8.17
N LYS A 375 -1.33 -0.75 -8.74
CA LYS A 375 -0.84 -1.62 -9.82
C LYS A 375 -0.85 -3.08 -9.39
N LEU A 376 -0.23 -3.39 -8.27
CA LEU A 376 -0.09 -4.77 -7.76
C LEU A 376 -1.46 -5.35 -7.40
N THR A 377 -2.30 -4.56 -6.73
CA THR A 377 -3.66 -4.95 -6.36
C THR A 377 -4.51 -5.24 -7.61
N SER A 378 -4.43 -4.37 -8.61
CA SER A 378 -5.12 -4.55 -9.90
C SER A 378 -4.67 -5.86 -10.54
N ARG A 379 -3.35 -6.09 -10.70
CA ARG A 379 -2.86 -7.36 -11.27
C ARG A 379 -3.43 -8.57 -10.52
N ILE A 380 -3.41 -8.58 -9.18
CA ILE A 380 -3.94 -9.70 -8.39
C ILE A 380 -5.42 -9.94 -8.66
N MET A 381 -6.21 -8.87 -8.69
CA MET A 381 -7.64 -8.94 -8.94
C MET A 381 -7.97 -9.43 -10.34
N PHE A 382 -7.31 -8.88 -11.37
CA PHE A 382 -7.55 -9.20 -12.77
C PHE A 382 -7.06 -10.61 -13.13
N ASP A 383 -5.94 -11.04 -12.57
CA ASP A 383 -5.41 -12.38 -12.77
C ASP A 383 -6.23 -13.44 -12.03
N ASN A 384 -6.73 -13.13 -10.84
CA ASN A 384 -7.69 -14.01 -10.16
C ASN A 384 -8.98 -14.15 -10.99
N TYR A 385 -9.48 -13.04 -11.52
CA TYR A 385 -10.62 -13.06 -12.42
C TYR A 385 -10.35 -13.96 -13.64
N GLN A 386 -9.24 -13.76 -14.36
CA GLN A 386 -8.84 -14.63 -15.48
C GLN A 386 -8.81 -16.11 -15.09
N HIS A 387 -8.21 -16.41 -13.94
CA HIS A 387 -8.07 -17.76 -13.42
C HIS A 387 -9.43 -18.43 -13.22
N THR A 388 -10.42 -17.70 -12.68
CA THR A 388 -11.78 -18.20 -12.46
C THR A 388 -12.56 -18.44 -13.76
N GLN A 389 -12.20 -17.75 -14.85
CA GLN A 389 -12.90 -17.86 -16.14
C GLN A 389 -12.26 -18.84 -17.13
N SER A 390 -10.96 -19.11 -16.99
CA SER A 390 -10.24 -19.98 -17.92
C SER A 390 -10.63 -21.45 -17.71
N GLU A 391 -11.04 -22.13 -18.78
CA GLU A 391 -11.41 -23.56 -18.73
C GLU A 391 -10.28 -24.47 -18.21
N ALA A 392 -9.01 -24.07 -18.37
CA ALA A 392 -7.86 -24.83 -17.87
C ALA A 392 -7.64 -24.70 -16.36
N THR A 393 -8.17 -23.63 -15.75
CA THR A 393 -7.92 -23.24 -14.35
C THR A 393 -9.19 -23.13 -13.53
N LYS A 394 -10.35 -23.30 -14.16
CA LYS A 394 -11.66 -23.26 -13.54
C LYS A 394 -11.77 -24.36 -12.48
N GLY A 395 -12.16 -23.97 -11.26
CA GLY A 395 -12.23 -24.86 -10.10
C GLY A 395 -10.90 -25.09 -9.39
N ILE A 396 -9.78 -24.56 -9.90
CA ILE A 396 -8.53 -24.46 -9.14
C ILE A 396 -8.61 -23.18 -8.30
N HIS A 397 -8.59 -23.35 -6.98
CA HIS A 397 -8.64 -22.25 -6.04
C HIS A 397 -7.24 -21.81 -5.61
N PRO A 398 -7.07 -20.56 -5.16
CA PRO A 398 -5.85 -20.11 -4.53
C PRO A 398 -5.49 -20.97 -3.31
N ILE A 399 -4.20 -21.03 -2.96
CA ILE A 399 -3.74 -21.73 -1.76
C ILE A 399 -4.24 -21.03 -0.49
N HIS A 400 -4.33 -21.77 0.62
CA HIS A 400 -4.70 -21.20 1.92
C HIS A 400 -3.79 -20.03 2.31
N GLY A 401 -4.41 -18.90 2.67
CA GLY A 401 -3.76 -17.63 2.97
C GLY A 401 -3.92 -16.59 1.86
N ALA A 402 -4.03 -17.01 0.60
CA ALA A 402 -4.31 -16.10 -0.52
C ALA A 402 -5.78 -15.62 -0.48
N ASP A 403 -6.70 -16.52 -0.15
CA ASP A 403 -8.09 -16.24 0.18
C ASP A 403 -8.21 -15.19 1.30
N TYR A 404 -7.45 -15.36 2.39
CA TYR A 404 -7.41 -14.35 3.46
C TYR A 404 -6.86 -13.01 2.96
N LEU A 405 -5.74 -12.99 2.21
CA LEU A 405 -5.18 -11.77 1.60
C LEU A 405 -6.22 -11.02 0.76
N TYR A 406 -7.03 -11.73 -0.03
CA TYR A 406 -8.08 -11.10 -0.84
C TYR A 406 -9.11 -10.37 0.02
N SER A 407 -9.48 -10.93 1.18
CA SER A 407 -10.36 -10.25 2.12
C SER A 407 -9.72 -8.97 2.69
N GLU A 408 -8.40 -8.95 2.88
CA GLU A 408 -7.68 -7.77 3.37
C GLU A 408 -7.62 -6.67 2.30
N ILE A 409 -7.36 -7.06 1.05
CA ILE A 409 -7.40 -6.16 -0.10
C ILE A 409 -8.81 -5.56 -0.23
N ILE A 410 -9.86 -6.38 -0.26
CA ILE A 410 -11.24 -5.89 -0.36
C ILE A 410 -11.58 -4.93 0.78
N SER A 411 -11.13 -5.24 1.99
CA SER A 411 -11.33 -4.35 3.15
C SER A 411 -10.63 -3.00 2.95
N SER A 412 -9.41 -3.01 2.42
CA SER A 412 -8.62 -1.79 2.18
C SER A 412 -9.13 -0.94 1.02
N TYR A 413 -9.62 -1.61 -0.02
CA TYR A 413 -10.16 -1.01 -1.23
C TYR A 413 -11.70 -0.99 -1.22
N TRP A 414 -12.32 -0.94 -0.04
CA TRP A 414 -13.78 -1.03 0.11
C TRP A 414 -14.55 0.03 -0.70
N LYS A 415 -14.06 1.28 -0.71
CA LYS A 415 -14.68 2.37 -1.48
C LYS A 415 -14.64 2.09 -2.99
N ASP A 416 -13.56 1.50 -3.45
CA ASP A 416 -13.35 1.18 -4.86
C ASP A 416 -14.22 0.01 -5.30
N MET A 417 -14.33 -1.02 -4.45
CA MET A 417 -15.27 -2.10 -4.63
C MET A 417 -16.72 -1.58 -4.63
N GLN A 418 -17.08 -0.74 -3.66
CA GLN A 418 -18.41 -0.14 -3.61
C GLN A 418 -18.71 0.66 -4.87
N HIS A 419 -17.78 1.53 -5.31
CA HIS A 419 -17.94 2.29 -6.56
C HIS A 419 -18.10 1.36 -7.76
N GLY A 420 -17.23 0.34 -7.88
CA GLY A 420 -17.27 -0.64 -8.96
C GLY A 420 -18.58 -1.42 -9.04
N ILE A 421 -19.12 -1.85 -7.90
CA ILE A 421 -20.35 -2.64 -7.83
C ILE A 421 -21.61 -1.76 -7.99
N THR A 422 -21.61 -0.57 -7.39
CA THR A 422 -22.86 0.18 -7.16
C THR A 422 -23.04 1.44 -8.01
N SER A 423 -22.01 1.86 -8.75
CA SER A 423 -22.11 3.05 -9.59
C SER A 423 -23.00 2.79 -10.81
N PRO A 424 -23.81 3.77 -11.27
CA PRO A 424 -24.57 3.69 -12.53
C PRO A 424 -23.71 3.52 -13.80
N ILE A 425 -22.38 3.63 -13.68
CA ILE A 425 -21.41 3.40 -14.76
C ILE A 425 -20.52 2.17 -14.50
N GLY A 426 -20.83 1.34 -13.50
CA GLY A 426 -19.96 0.21 -13.11
C GLY A 426 -19.73 -0.82 -14.22
N ASP A 427 -20.71 -1.04 -15.10
CA ASP A 427 -20.60 -1.85 -16.32
C ASP A 427 -19.67 -1.21 -17.38
N GLN A 428 -19.44 0.09 -17.29
CA GLN A 428 -18.54 0.82 -18.19
C GLN A 428 -17.11 0.89 -17.67
N LEU A 429 -16.89 0.59 -16.39
CA LEU A 429 -15.55 0.45 -15.81
C LEU A 429 -14.83 -0.78 -16.36
N TRP A 430 -13.54 -0.91 -16.04
CA TRP A 430 -12.75 -1.99 -16.58
C TRP A 430 -13.29 -3.36 -16.13
N MET A 431 -13.55 -4.27 -17.08
CA MET A 431 -14.27 -5.55 -16.85
C MET A 431 -15.67 -5.39 -16.23
N GLY A 432 -16.40 -4.33 -16.59
CA GLY A 432 -17.75 -4.08 -16.10
C GLY A 432 -18.86 -4.93 -16.71
N ASP A 433 -18.77 -5.29 -18.00
CA ASP A 433 -19.91 -5.91 -18.70
C ASP A 433 -19.58 -7.25 -19.38
N PRO A 434 -20.06 -8.39 -18.82
CA PRO A 434 -19.95 -9.70 -19.46
C PRO A 434 -20.87 -9.93 -20.66
N LYS A 435 -21.91 -9.11 -20.86
CA LYS A 435 -23.02 -9.35 -21.80
C LYS A 435 -22.93 -8.55 -23.10
N THR A 436 -22.25 -7.40 -23.16
CA THR A 436 -22.19 -6.57 -24.38
C THR A 436 -21.31 -7.10 -25.51
N GLY A 437 -20.62 -8.23 -25.34
CA GLY A 437 -19.92 -8.91 -26.44
C GLY A 437 -18.67 -8.19 -26.98
N ASP A 438 -18.50 -6.91 -26.70
CA ASP A 438 -17.32 -6.13 -27.09
C ASP A 438 -16.16 -6.39 -26.11
N GLY A 439 -15.57 -7.57 -26.26
CA GLY A 439 -14.25 -7.85 -25.74
C GLY A 439 -14.16 -8.08 -24.23
N PHE A 440 -15.22 -8.44 -23.51
CA PHE A 440 -15.08 -8.82 -22.09
C PHE A 440 -14.19 -10.04 -21.90
N ALA A 441 -14.44 -11.13 -22.65
CA ALA A 441 -13.56 -12.30 -22.67
C ALA A 441 -12.18 -11.96 -23.24
N GLU A 442 -12.08 -11.00 -24.15
CA GLU A 442 -10.80 -10.55 -24.76
C GLU A 442 -9.96 -9.68 -23.81
N LYS A 443 -10.54 -8.64 -23.20
CA LYS A 443 -9.96 -7.77 -22.17
C LYS A 443 -9.62 -8.57 -20.92
N GLY A 444 -10.50 -9.52 -20.56
CA GLY A 444 -10.25 -10.51 -19.53
C GLY A 444 -9.00 -11.31 -19.86
N SER A 445 -8.93 -11.99 -21.00
CA SER A 445 -7.80 -12.86 -21.38
C SER A 445 -6.51 -12.14 -21.84
N LYS A 446 -6.56 -10.84 -22.14
CA LYS A 446 -5.41 -10.03 -22.63
C LYS A 446 -5.17 -8.78 -21.82
N TRP A 447 -5.55 -8.78 -20.54
CA TRP A 447 -5.37 -7.63 -19.66
C TRP A 447 -3.93 -7.09 -19.72
N SER A 448 -3.81 -5.76 -19.76
CA SER A 448 -2.54 -5.05 -19.66
C SER A 448 -2.69 -3.89 -18.70
N TYR A 449 -1.80 -3.81 -17.71
CA TYR A 449 -1.78 -2.68 -16.77
C TYR A 449 -1.63 -1.32 -17.47
N THR A 450 -0.92 -1.25 -18.59
CA THR A 450 -0.79 0.01 -19.35
C THR A 450 -2.12 0.44 -19.94
N GLN A 451 -2.90 -0.49 -20.50
CA GLN A 451 -4.22 -0.18 -21.05
C GLN A 451 -5.19 0.22 -19.95
N PHE A 452 -5.19 -0.52 -18.86
CA PHE A 452 -5.97 -0.19 -17.67
C PHE A 452 -5.73 1.22 -17.19
N LYS A 453 -4.47 1.54 -16.92
CA LYS A 453 -4.06 2.83 -16.37
C LYS A 453 -4.50 3.98 -17.28
N ASN A 454 -4.50 3.78 -18.60
CA ASN A 454 -4.97 4.78 -19.56
C ASN A 454 -6.50 4.92 -19.60
N GLU A 455 -7.24 3.91 -19.15
CA GLU A 455 -8.71 3.92 -19.02
C GLU A 455 -9.18 4.37 -17.62
N GLN A 456 -8.28 4.59 -16.65
CA GLN A 456 -8.61 5.14 -15.33
C GLN A 456 -8.72 6.67 -15.35
N ASP A 457 -9.60 7.23 -14.53
CA ASP A 457 -9.57 8.67 -14.23
C ASP A 457 -8.33 9.05 -13.40
N PRO A 458 -7.40 9.86 -13.93
CA PRO A 458 -6.22 10.28 -13.17
C PRO A 458 -6.52 11.20 -11.97
N THR A 459 -7.77 11.65 -11.81
CA THR A 459 -8.22 12.49 -10.68
C THR A 459 -8.89 11.70 -9.57
N ARG A 460 -9.28 10.45 -9.82
CA ARG A 460 -9.79 9.54 -8.80
C ARG A 460 -8.65 8.67 -8.29
N TYR A 461 -8.42 8.73 -6.98
CA TYR A 461 -7.57 7.76 -6.30
C TYR A 461 -8.31 6.43 -6.16
N GLY A 462 -7.60 5.32 -6.31
CA GLY A 462 -8.16 3.97 -6.19
C GLY A 462 -8.41 3.26 -7.52
N ILE A 463 -8.94 2.04 -7.43
CA ILE A 463 -9.12 1.13 -8.57
C ILE A 463 -10.53 1.30 -9.16
N GLU A 464 -10.65 1.55 -10.47
CA GLU A 464 -11.91 1.59 -11.22
C GLU A 464 -12.12 0.29 -11.98
N ALA A 465 -12.48 -0.75 -11.26
CA ALA A 465 -12.86 -2.05 -11.81
C ALA A 465 -14.35 -2.30 -11.65
N GLY A 466 -14.92 -2.96 -12.64
CA GLY A 466 -16.33 -3.28 -12.68
C GLY A 466 -16.72 -4.46 -11.78
N PRO A 467 -18.02 -4.76 -11.68
CA PRO A 467 -18.52 -5.70 -10.68
C PRO A 467 -17.97 -7.12 -10.80
N ALA A 468 -17.70 -7.60 -12.02
CA ALA A 468 -17.24 -8.98 -12.24
C ALA A 468 -15.84 -9.24 -11.62
N ALA A 469 -14.95 -8.26 -11.70
CA ALA A 469 -13.61 -8.35 -11.11
C ALA A 469 -13.68 -8.46 -9.58
N TRP A 470 -14.46 -7.56 -8.97
CA TRP A 470 -14.70 -7.54 -7.53
C TRP A 470 -15.42 -8.80 -7.04
N GLN A 471 -16.40 -9.30 -7.80
CA GLN A 471 -17.15 -10.49 -7.46
C GLN A 471 -16.27 -11.75 -7.46
N ALA A 472 -15.36 -11.89 -8.43
CA ALA A 472 -14.41 -13.00 -8.46
C ALA A 472 -13.48 -12.98 -7.25
N MET A 473 -12.99 -11.79 -6.87
CA MET A 473 -12.14 -11.64 -5.68
C MET A 473 -12.91 -11.90 -4.38
N LEU A 474 -14.16 -11.42 -4.27
CA LEU A 474 -15.04 -11.68 -3.13
C LEU A 474 -15.32 -13.18 -2.96
N GLY A 475 -15.56 -13.90 -4.05
CA GLY A 475 -15.84 -15.34 -4.03
C GLY A 475 -14.68 -16.15 -3.45
N GLU A 476 -13.46 -15.86 -3.86
CA GLU A 476 -12.27 -16.49 -3.30
C GLU A 476 -11.98 -16.02 -1.86
N ALA A 477 -12.20 -14.74 -1.56
CA ALA A 477 -12.00 -14.19 -0.22
C ALA A 477 -12.92 -14.82 0.86
N ALA A 478 -14.13 -15.22 0.46
CA ALA A 478 -15.10 -15.83 1.36
C ALA A 478 -14.77 -17.29 1.72
N ARG A 479 -13.80 -17.93 1.05
CA ARG A 479 -13.39 -19.32 1.36
C ARG A 479 -12.64 -19.42 2.69
N ASP A 480 -11.83 -18.42 3.05
CA ASP A 480 -11.18 -18.37 4.37
C ASP A 480 -12.20 -17.95 5.44
N PRO A 481 -12.40 -18.72 6.53
CA PRO A 481 -13.35 -18.36 7.59
C PRO A 481 -13.06 -16.99 8.23
N ARG A 482 -11.79 -16.60 8.37
CA ARG A 482 -11.42 -15.29 8.95
C ARG A 482 -11.76 -14.19 7.96
N GLY A 483 -11.47 -14.41 6.68
CA GLY A 483 -11.82 -13.49 5.59
C GLY A 483 -13.33 -13.28 5.48
N ALA A 484 -14.11 -14.36 5.45
CA ALA A 484 -15.57 -14.31 5.47
C ALA A 484 -16.11 -13.61 6.73
N GLY A 485 -15.60 -13.89 7.93
CA GLY A 485 -16.00 -13.18 9.15
C GLY A 485 -15.77 -11.67 9.07
N ARG A 486 -14.66 -11.25 8.47
CA ARG A 486 -14.32 -9.84 8.21
C ARG A 486 -15.26 -9.20 7.20
N LEU A 487 -15.48 -9.84 6.06
CA LEU A 487 -16.41 -9.35 5.04
C LEU A 487 -17.83 -9.23 5.61
N SER A 488 -18.31 -10.23 6.35
CA SER A 488 -19.62 -10.20 7.01
C SER A 488 -19.78 -8.98 7.91
N ALA A 489 -18.77 -8.67 8.74
CA ALA A 489 -18.80 -7.47 9.58
C ALA A 489 -18.86 -6.17 8.76
N LEU A 490 -18.10 -6.08 7.66
CA LEU A 490 -18.09 -4.90 6.78
C LEU A 490 -19.42 -4.69 6.04
N PHE A 491 -19.99 -5.75 5.46
CA PHE A 491 -21.28 -5.68 4.78
C PHE A 491 -22.42 -5.35 5.76
N ASP A 492 -22.40 -5.91 6.98
CA ASP A 492 -23.36 -5.54 8.03
C ASP A 492 -23.21 -4.06 8.45
N ALA A 493 -21.97 -3.58 8.61
CA ALA A 493 -21.70 -2.18 8.94
C ALA A 493 -22.17 -1.24 7.82
N TYR A 494 -21.92 -1.60 6.57
CA TYR A 494 -22.38 -0.87 5.39
C TYR A 494 -23.90 -0.82 5.32
N LYS A 495 -24.58 -1.97 5.49
CA LYS A 495 -26.04 -2.06 5.54
C LYS A 495 -26.62 -1.16 6.63
N LYS A 496 -26.10 -1.27 7.86
CA LYS A 496 -26.53 -0.44 9.00
C LYS A 496 -26.30 1.05 8.74
N LYS A 497 -25.15 1.43 8.16
CA LYS A 497 -24.89 2.81 7.76
C LYS A 497 -25.96 3.33 6.82
N LEU A 498 -26.26 2.58 5.75
CA LEU A 498 -27.31 2.98 4.81
C LEU A 498 -28.70 2.99 5.45
N ASP A 499 -29.03 2.03 6.31
CA ASP A 499 -30.30 2.03 7.04
C ASP A 499 -30.44 3.26 7.94
N MET A 500 -29.36 3.66 8.62
CA MET A 500 -29.32 4.89 9.42
C MET A 500 -29.44 6.14 8.55
N ASP A 501 -28.70 6.20 7.45
CA ASP A 501 -28.76 7.31 6.48
C ASP A 501 -30.17 7.44 5.88
N VAL A 502 -30.86 6.34 5.64
CA VAL A 502 -32.24 6.34 5.13
C VAL A 502 -33.25 6.71 6.22
N ALA A 503 -33.09 6.20 7.45
CA ALA A 503 -34.04 6.41 8.54
C ALA A 503 -33.94 7.80 9.18
N HIS A 504 -32.73 8.37 9.27
CA HIS A 504 -32.46 9.61 9.99
C HIS A 504 -32.19 10.79 9.06
N THR A 505 -32.85 10.83 7.90
CA THR A 505 -32.70 11.92 6.93
C THR A 505 -34.03 12.62 6.67
N GLU A 506 -34.02 13.92 6.91
CA GLU A 506 -35.02 14.86 6.40
C GLU A 506 -34.83 15.01 4.88
N ARG A 507 -35.88 14.71 4.13
CA ARG A 507 -35.84 14.65 2.67
C ARG A 507 -37.07 15.30 2.05
N SER A 508 -36.85 15.96 0.91
CA SER A 508 -37.92 16.57 0.12
C SER A 508 -38.86 15.56 -0.56
N SER A 509 -38.41 14.33 -0.81
CA SER A 509 -39.26 13.21 -1.28
C SER A 509 -38.66 11.86 -0.91
N ASP A 510 -39.46 10.79 -0.97
CA ASP A 510 -39.00 9.42 -0.64
C ASP A 510 -38.07 8.81 -1.69
N GLU A 511 -38.11 9.31 -2.93
CA GLU A 511 -37.27 8.83 -4.02
C GLU A 511 -35.79 9.21 -3.86
N VAL A 512 -35.49 10.24 -3.05
CA VAL A 512 -34.12 10.73 -2.78
C VAL A 512 -33.21 9.64 -2.19
N VAL A 513 -33.80 8.64 -1.55
CA VAL A 513 -33.09 7.51 -0.92
C VAL A 513 -33.16 6.22 -1.73
N LEU A 514 -33.86 6.17 -2.86
CA LEU A 514 -34.04 4.92 -3.61
C LEU A 514 -32.73 4.41 -4.19
N LEU A 515 -31.90 5.28 -4.77
CA LEU A 515 -30.56 4.90 -5.23
C LEU A 515 -29.72 4.30 -4.08
N GLN A 516 -29.77 4.85 -2.87
CA GLN A 516 -29.06 4.26 -1.72
C GLN A 516 -29.60 2.86 -1.35
N LYS A 517 -30.92 2.63 -1.45
CA LYS A 517 -31.50 1.30 -1.22
C LYS A 517 -31.08 0.30 -2.29
N GLU A 518 -30.95 0.73 -3.54
CA GLU A 518 -30.43 -0.09 -4.64
C GLU A 518 -28.95 -0.41 -4.46
N GLN A 519 -28.12 0.59 -4.10
CA GLN A 519 -26.71 0.39 -3.72
C GLN A 519 -26.56 -0.63 -2.59
N ARG A 520 -27.42 -0.54 -1.57
CA ARG A 520 -27.53 -1.55 -0.50
C ARG A 520 -27.83 -2.93 -1.07
N GLY A 521 -28.88 -3.04 -1.90
CA GLY A 521 -29.31 -4.30 -2.52
C GLY A 521 -28.20 -4.98 -3.32
N MET A 522 -27.51 -4.21 -4.17
CA MET A 522 -26.39 -4.70 -4.98
C MET A 522 -25.22 -5.21 -4.15
N MET A 523 -24.81 -4.46 -3.13
CA MET A 523 -23.74 -4.90 -2.23
C MET A 523 -24.13 -6.17 -1.47
N MET A 524 -25.37 -6.24 -0.97
CA MET A 524 -25.83 -7.45 -0.28
C MET A 524 -25.94 -8.64 -1.22
N HIS A 525 -26.28 -8.39 -2.48
CA HIS A 525 -26.31 -9.41 -3.50
C HIS A 525 -24.91 -9.94 -3.82
N ALA A 526 -23.93 -9.05 -4.02
CA ALA A 526 -22.53 -9.42 -4.22
C ALA A 526 -21.96 -10.25 -3.05
N TYR A 527 -22.27 -9.84 -1.81
CA TYR A 527 -21.96 -10.58 -0.59
C TYR A 527 -22.58 -11.99 -0.60
N THR A 528 -23.87 -12.09 -0.91
CA THR A 528 -24.60 -13.35 -0.90
C THR A 528 -24.05 -14.33 -1.94
N ASN A 529 -23.72 -13.85 -3.14
CA ASN A 529 -23.08 -14.65 -4.18
C ASN A 529 -21.71 -15.18 -3.74
N ALA A 530 -20.90 -14.34 -3.10
CA ALA A 530 -19.58 -14.73 -2.62
C ALA A 530 -19.66 -15.86 -1.59
N PHE A 531 -20.58 -15.74 -0.63
CA PHE A 531 -20.79 -16.75 0.41
C PHE A 531 -21.38 -18.05 -0.13
N THR A 532 -22.32 -17.96 -1.09
CA THR A 532 -22.87 -19.14 -1.75
C THR A 532 -21.80 -19.89 -2.55
N SER A 533 -20.93 -19.13 -3.26
CA SER A 533 -19.80 -19.70 -3.98
C SER A 533 -18.78 -20.35 -3.05
N ALA A 534 -18.48 -19.73 -1.91
CA ALA A 534 -17.58 -20.29 -0.91
C ALA A 534 -18.16 -21.59 -0.31
N GLU A 535 -19.43 -21.58 0.12
CA GLU A 535 -20.12 -22.76 0.66
C GLU A 535 -20.07 -23.95 -0.31
N ALA A 536 -20.30 -23.70 -1.60
CA ALA A 536 -20.27 -24.73 -2.64
C ALA A 536 -18.87 -25.29 -2.95
N SER A 537 -17.81 -24.59 -2.55
CA SER A 537 -16.43 -24.88 -2.97
C SER A 537 -15.49 -25.29 -1.84
N ILE A 538 -15.95 -25.26 -0.59
CA ILE A 538 -15.20 -25.74 0.57
C ILE A 538 -15.40 -27.26 0.70
N GLU A 539 -14.35 -28.02 0.41
CA GLU A 539 -14.27 -29.46 0.67
C GLU A 539 -14.08 -29.71 2.18
N GLY A 540 -15.14 -29.60 2.99
CA GLY A 540 -15.05 -29.74 4.45
C GLY A 540 -16.40 -29.65 5.18
N ASP A 541 -16.38 -29.73 6.51
CA ASP A 541 -17.59 -29.51 7.33
C ASP A 541 -17.98 -28.03 7.26
N ALA A 542 -19.00 -27.70 6.46
CA ALA A 542 -19.56 -26.35 6.36
C ALA A 542 -19.85 -25.73 7.74
N LYS A 543 -20.10 -26.57 8.75
CA LYS A 543 -20.24 -26.14 10.14
C LYS A 543 -18.94 -25.57 10.72
N GLU A 544 -17.81 -26.23 10.51
CA GLU A 544 -16.50 -25.75 11.00
C GLU A 544 -16.14 -24.41 10.36
N TRP A 545 -16.39 -24.26 9.05
CA TRP A 545 -16.22 -22.99 8.37
C TRP A 545 -17.13 -21.90 8.98
N ALA A 546 -18.43 -22.19 9.18
CA ALA A 546 -19.37 -21.25 9.78
C ALA A 546 -18.97 -20.86 11.21
N ASP A 547 -18.51 -21.81 12.03
CA ASP A 547 -17.99 -21.57 13.38
C ASP A 547 -16.75 -20.66 13.34
N GLY A 548 -15.85 -20.88 12.37
CA GLY A 548 -14.70 -20.02 12.11
C GLY A 548 -15.08 -18.59 11.72
N VAL A 549 -16.06 -18.42 10.82
CA VAL A 549 -16.62 -17.13 10.42
C VAL A 549 -17.18 -16.38 11.62
N ASN A 550 -17.99 -17.05 12.44
CA ASN A 550 -18.58 -16.47 13.64
C ASN A 550 -17.53 -16.07 14.67
N SER A 551 -16.50 -16.91 14.87
CA SER A 551 -15.39 -16.60 15.77
C SER A 551 -14.61 -15.37 15.32
N ALA A 552 -14.28 -15.28 14.03
CA ALA A 552 -13.58 -14.12 13.46
C ALA A 552 -14.41 -12.84 13.55
N ARG A 553 -15.71 -12.91 13.23
CA ARG A 553 -16.64 -11.79 13.39
C ARG A 553 -16.74 -11.34 14.85
N ALA A 554 -16.87 -12.27 15.79
CA ALA A 554 -16.91 -11.96 17.22
C ALA A 554 -15.64 -11.23 17.70
N LYS A 555 -14.45 -11.64 17.25
CA LYS A 555 -13.19 -10.97 17.58
C LYS A 555 -13.10 -9.54 17.05
N ILE A 556 -13.59 -9.30 15.84
CA ILE A 556 -13.68 -7.95 15.25
C ILE A 556 -14.61 -7.08 16.10
N ILE A 557 -15.79 -7.61 16.45
CA ILE A 557 -16.77 -6.92 17.31
C ILE A 557 -16.16 -6.58 18.68
N GLU A 558 -15.47 -7.54 19.29
CA GLU A 558 -14.83 -7.38 20.60
C GLU A 558 -13.73 -6.34 20.56
N THR A 559 -12.82 -6.43 19.57
CA THR A 559 -11.72 -5.48 19.39
C THR A 559 -12.26 -4.07 19.15
N ALA A 560 -13.32 -3.96 18.35
CA ALA A 560 -14.00 -2.72 18.07
C ALA A 560 -14.67 -2.12 19.31
N ALA A 561 -15.37 -2.92 20.10
CA ALA A 561 -15.95 -2.49 21.38
C ALA A 561 -14.86 -2.09 22.41
N ALA A 562 -13.75 -2.83 22.45
CA ALA A 562 -12.64 -2.55 23.35
C ALA A 562 -11.99 -1.21 23.01
N GLY A 563 -11.72 -0.96 21.73
CA GLY A 563 -11.14 0.32 21.31
C GLY A 563 -12.11 1.50 21.40
N ALA A 564 -13.43 1.28 21.28
CA ALA A 564 -14.45 2.30 21.58
C ALA A 564 -14.38 2.75 23.04
N LYS A 565 -14.35 1.76 23.94
CA LYS A 565 -14.28 1.97 25.38
C LYS A 565 -12.98 2.66 25.74
N ALA A 566 -11.86 2.23 25.16
CA ALA A 566 -10.57 2.85 25.34
C ALA A 566 -10.54 4.29 24.78
N ALA A 567 -11.11 4.55 23.60
CA ALA A 567 -11.20 5.91 23.03
C ALA A 567 -12.06 6.86 23.89
N SER A 568 -13.10 6.33 24.56
CA SER A 568 -13.91 7.10 25.52
C SER A 568 -13.18 7.42 26.83
N SER A 569 -12.13 6.66 27.18
CA SER A 569 -11.36 6.84 28.42
C SER A 569 -9.96 7.45 28.23
N SER A 570 -9.38 7.32 27.03
CA SER A 570 -8.04 7.79 26.66
C SER A 570 -8.05 8.10 25.16
N GLY A 571 -8.06 9.39 24.81
CA GLY A 571 -8.25 9.85 23.42
C GLY A 571 -7.27 9.25 22.40
N ALA A 572 -7.77 9.13 21.15
CA ALA A 572 -7.07 8.85 19.88
C ALA A 572 -6.32 7.50 19.70
N THR A 573 -5.63 6.96 20.70
CA THR A 573 -4.65 5.86 20.48
C THR A 573 -5.28 4.52 20.08
N ALA A 574 -6.44 4.18 20.65
CA ALA A 574 -7.10 2.89 20.41
C ALA A 574 -7.77 2.77 19.02
N VAL A 575 -8.09 3.89 18.38
CA VAL A 575 -8.64 3.92 17.01
C VAL A 575 -7.55 3.62 15.99
N ALA A 576 -6.30 4.05 16.26
CA ALA A 576 -5.17 3.80 15.39
C ALA A 576 -4.76 2.31 15.36
N GLU A 577 -4.81 1.60 16.48
CA GLU A 577 -4.53 0.14 16.56
C GLU A 577 -5.61 -0.70 15.84
N MET A 578 -6.85 -0.21 15.84
CA MET A 578 -7.93 -0.78 15.04
C MET A 578 -7.72 -0.52 13.55
N GLY A 579 -7.28 0.69 13.17
CA GLY A 579 -7.00 1.05 11.78
C GLY A 579 -5.83 0.29 11.16
N THR A 580 -4.78 0.00 11.94
CA THR A 580 -3.61 -0.77 11.48
C THR A 580 -3.90 -2.26 11.35
N SER A 581 -4.76 -2.84 12.21
CA SER A 581 -5.22 -4.23 12.06
C SER A 581 -6.33 -4.38 11.02
N MET A 582 -7.13 -3.32 10.80
CA MET A 582 -8.26 -3.29 9.86
C MET A 582 -7.99 -2.49 8.59
N ALA A 583 -6.76 -2.54 8.07
CA ALA A 583 -6.37 -2.32 6.67
C ALA A 583 -6.97 -1.11 5.90
N GLY A 584 -7.36 0.02 6.53
CA GLY A 584 -7.60 1.27 5.79
C GLY A 584 -8.68 2.22 6.36
N ASP A 585 -8.62 3.48 5.96
CA ASP A 585 -9.48 4.58 6.44
C ASP A 585 -10.98 4.38 6.15
N ALA A 586 -11.31 3.71 5.04
CA ALA A 586 -12.68 3.45 4.64
C ALA A 586 -13.38 2.39 5.51
N ALA A 587 -12.72 1.25 5.73
CA ALA A 587 -13.19 0.21 6.63
C ALA A 587 -13.25 0.72 8.07
N THR A 588 -12.23 1.49 8.49
CA THR A 588 -12.22 2.16 9.79
C THR A 588 -13.40 3.12 9.93
N GLY A 589 -13.72 3.94 8.92
CA GLY A 589 -14.87 4.85 8.96
C GLY A 589 -16.23 4.12 9.07
N LEU A 590 -16.39 2.99 8.37
CA LEU A 590 -17.59 2.15 8.48
C LEU A 590 -17.70 1.50 9.87
N LEU A 591 -16.60 0.96 10.38
CA LEU A 591 -16.58 0.23 11.64
C LEU A 591 -16.61 1.15 12.87
N THR A 592 -15.98 2.32 12.83
CA THR A 592 -16.09 3.34 13.88
C THR A 592 -17.50 3.92 13.95
N GLY A 593 -18.16 4.14 12.80
CA GLY A 593 -19.58 4.48 12.75
C GLY A 593 -20.49 3.39 13.32
N TRP A 594 -20.14 2.12 13.07
CA TRP A 594 -20.81 0.96 13.63
C TRP A 594 -20.62 0.86 15.16
N VAL A 595 -19.42 1.11 15.67
CA VAL A 595 -19.06 1.12 17.10
C VAL A 595 -19.83 2.17 17.90
N GLY A 596 -20.09 3.35 17.32
CA GLY A 596 -20.90 4.40 17.97
C GLY A 596 -22.37 4.03 18.20
N SER A 597 -22.85 2.91 17.61
CA SER A 597 -24.27 2.51 17.57
C SER A 597 -24.59 1.18 18.28
N LEU A 598 -23.74 0.71 19.20
CA LEU A 598 -23.86 -0.61 19.86
C LEU A 598 -25.17 -0.82 20.64
N ALA A 599 -26.22 -1.29 19.94
CA ALA A 599 -27.12 -2.32 20.44
C ALA A 599 -26.50 -3.69 20.11
N SER A 600 -26.29 -4.51 21.14
CA SER A 600 -25.77 -5.88 21.07
C SER A 600 -26.41 -6.71 19.96
N VAL A 601 -25.62 -7.36 19.11
CA VAL A 601 -26.10 -8.49 18.31
C VAL A 601 -26.41 -9.62 19.29
N LYS A 602 -27.65 -10.07 19.31
CA LYS A 602 -28.05 -11.12 20.24
C LYS A 602 -27.51 -12.48 19.75
N PRO A 603 -27.09 -13.40 20.64
CA PRO A 603 -26.63 -14.74 20.25
C PRO A 603 -27.62 -15.53 19.40
N GLU A 604 -28.92 -15.21 19.50
CA GLU A 604 -30.00 -15.84 18.71
C GLU A 604 -30.00 -15.45 17.21
N GLU A 605 -29.22 -14.44 16.82
CA GLU A 605 -29.12 -13.94 15.43
C GLU A 605 -28.01 -14.63 14.62
N ALA A 606 -27.27 -15.57 15.22
CA ALA A 606 -26.39 -16.54 14.57
C ALA A 606 -26.88 -17.97 14.93
N PRO A 607 -26.59 -19.06 14.21
CA PRO A 607 -26.04 -19.25 12.85
C PRO A 607 -27.14 -19.45 11.77
N ASP A 608 -28.38 -19.77 12.13
CA ASP A 608 -29.48 -19.98 11.17
C ASP A 608 -30.10 -18.66 10.67
N GLY A 609 -30.05 -17.60 11.49
CA GLY A 609 -30.63 -16.30 11.19
C GLY A 609 -29.89 -15.55 10.08
N LEU A 610 -28.55 -15.54 10.07
CA LEU A 610 -27.77 -14.80 9.07
C LEU A 610 -27.90 -15.41 7.67
N ALA A 611 -27.71 -16.73 7.55
CA ALA A 611 -27.85 -17.44 6.28
C ALA A 611 -29.29 -17.38 5.74
N SER A 612 -30.32 -17.47 6.60
CA SER A 612 -31.72 -17.34 6.19
C SER A 612 -32.13 -15.90 5.85
N ASN A 613 -31.63 -14.90 6.59
CA ASN A 613 -31.88 -13.48 6.32
C ASN A 613 -31.27 -13.05 4.99
N TYR A 614 -30.11 -13.60 4.61
CA TYR A 614 -29.45 -13.31 3.34
C TYR A 614 -29.89 -14.22 2.19
N LYS A 615 -30.34 -15.47 2.45
CA LYS A 615 -30.94 -16.35 1.42
C LYS A 615 -32.16 -15.73 0.74
N ARG A 616 -32.93 -14.86 1.42
CA ARG A 616 -34.05 -14.13 0.78
C ARG A 616 -33.60 -13.16 -0.32
N ILE A 617 -32.33 -12.77 -0.35
CA ILE A 617 -31.72 -11.87 -1.36
C ILE A 617 -31.06 -12.68 -2.51
N SER A 618 -30.90 -14.00 -2.35
CA SER A 618 -29.98 -14.85 -3.15
C SER A 618 -30.46 -15.35 -4.52
N ASN A 619 -31.69 -15.03 -4.98
CA ASN A 619 -32.27 -15.69 -6.17
C ASN A 619 -32.11 -14.93 -7.50
N ILE A 620 -31.33 -13.85 -7.56
CA ILE A 620 -31.20 -13.00 -8.76
C ILE A 620 -29.71 -12.95 -9.08
N GLN A 621 -29.23 -13.17 -10.31
CA GLN A 621 -27.82 -12.90 -10.64
C GLN A 621 -27.56 -11.39 -10.53
N LEU A 622 -26.33 -10.93 -10.23
CA LEU A 622 -26.00 -9.49 -10.23
C LEU A 622 -26.24 -8.95 -11.64
N ASP A 623 -27.45 -8.44 -11.87
CA ASP A 623 -27.88 -8.05 -13.21
C ASP A 623 -27.52 -6.59 -13.45
N THR A 624 -26.33 -6.37 -13.98
CA THR A 624 -25.81 -5.05 -14.35
C THR A 624 -26.66 -4.35 -15.44
N SER A 625 -27.66 -5.03 -16.03
CA SER A 625 -28.61 -4.43 -16.98
C SER A 625 -29.33 -3.18 -16.43
N TRP A 626 -29.39 -3.07 -15.10
CA TRP A 626 -29.93 -1.90 -14.44
C TRP A 626 -29.16 -0.62 -14.76
N GLN A 627 -27.84 -0.70 -14.88
CA GLN A 627 -26.96 0.45 -15.11
C GLN A 627 -27.27 1.07 -16.47
N GLN A 628 -27.45 0.23 -17.49
CA GLN A 628 -27.88 0.68 -18.81
C GLN A 628 -29.27 1.32 -18.75
N THR A 629 -30.26 0.61 -18.20
CA THR A 629 -31.65 1.11 -18.08
C THR A 629 -31.70 2.46 -17.32
N TYR A 630 -30.88 2.60 -16.27
CA TYR A 630 -30.80 3.80 -15.46
C TYR A 630 -30.27 4.99 -16.26
N ARG A 631 -29.17 4.78 -17.00
CA ARG A 631 -28.60 5.79 -17.90
C ARG A 631 -29.56 6.21 -18.99
N GLU A 632 -30.24 5.25 -19.62
CA GLU A 632 -31.26 5.52 -20.64
C GLU A 632 -32.43 6.34 -20.08
N GLY A 633 -32.82 6.13 -18.83
CA GLY A 633 -33.81 6.94 -18.13
C GLY A 633 -33.31 8.36 -17.77
N ALA A 634 -32.02 8.51 -17.45
CA ALA A 634 -31.44 9.79 -17.05
C ALA A 634 -31.09 10.71 -18.23
N ASN A 635 -30.54 10.16 -19.32
CA ASN A 635 -30.02 10.93 -20.46
C ASN A 635 -31.03 11.93 -21.07
N PRO A 636 -32.33 11.62 -21.19
CA PRO A 636 -33.33 12.56 -21.69
C PRO A 636 -33.44 13.86 -20.88
N TYR A 637 -33.00 13.89 -19.61
CA TYR A 637 -33.03 15.10 -18.79
C TYR A 637 -32.00 16.17 -19.19
N LEU A 638 -31.07 15.82 -20.07
CA LEU A 638 -30.11 16.73 -20.69
C LEU A 638 -30.39 16.94 -22.18
N ALA A 639 -31.42 16.29 -22.74
CA ALA A 639 -31.80 16.49 -24.13
C ALA A 639 -32.34 17.91 -24.34
N VAL A 640 -32.12 18.44 -25.55
CA VAL A 640 -32.64 19.76 -25.95
C VAL A 640 -34.17 19.74 -25.85
N ASP A 641 -34.71 20.60 -25.01
CA ASP A 641 -36.14 20.95 -25.06
C ASP A 641 -36.42 21.66 -26.39
N PRO A 642 -37.32 21.15 -27.25
CA PRO A 642 -37.67 21.80 -28.52
C PRO A 642 -38.16 23.24 -28.35
N SER A 643 -38.64 23.61 -27.16
CA SER A 643 -39.07 24.96 -26.81
C SER A 643 -37.95 25.86 -26.26
N ASN A 644 -36.77 25.30 -25.96
CA ASN A 644 -35.57 26.03 -25.53
C ASN A 644 -34.34 25.62 -26.37
N PRO A 645 -34.13 26.21 -27.57
CA PRO A 645 -33.12 25.79 -28.53
C PRO A 645 -31.67 26.04 -28.10
N SER A 646 -31.42 26.67 -26.93
CA SER A 646 -30.07 26.78 -26.37
C SER A 646 -29.55 25.48 -25.74
N GLY A 647 -30.39 24.45 -25.60
CA GLY A 647 -30.01 23.15 -25.03
C GLY A 647 -29.65 23.22 -23.54
N GLY A 648 -29.46 22.04 -22.93
CA GLY A 648 -28.91 21.90 -21.58
C GLY A 648 -29.91 21.71 -20.44
N PHE A 649 -29.36 21.47 -19.25
CA PHE A 649 -30.08 21.16 -18.01
C PHE A 649 -31.21 22.16 -17.71
N ASN A 650 -32.40 21.65 -17.39
CA ASN A 650 -33.55 22.44 -16.98
C ASN A 650 -34.01 22.03 -15.57
N GLU A 651 -33.89 22.95 -14.62
CA GLU A 651 -34.29 22.75 -13.22
C GLU A 651 -35.80 22.52 -13.06
N ALA A 652 -36.63 22.92 -14.05
CA ALA A 652 -38.05 22.57 -14.08
C ALA A 652 -38.29 21.09 -14.42
N ILE A 653 -37.36 20.44 -15.13
CA ILE A 653 -37.42 19.01 -15.46
C ILE A 653 -36.84 18.19 -14.31
N VAL A 654 -35.68 18.59 -13.79
CA VAL A 654 -35.00 17.95 -12.65
C VAL A 654 -35.03 18.92 -11.46
N PRO A 655 -36.14 18.93 -10.70
CA PRO A 655 -36.28 19.85 -9.57
C PRO A 655 -35.25 19.56 -8.48
N PRO A 656 -34.75 20.60 -7.79
CA PRO A 656 -33.83 20.41 -6.68
C PRO A 656 -34.46 19.59 -5.57
N VAL A 657 -33.63 18.79 -4.92
CA VAL A 657 -34.05 18.00 -3.77
C VAL A 657 -33.19 18.34 -2.57
N SER A 658 -33.79 18.30 -1.38
CA SER A 658 -33.06 18.36 -0.13
C SER A 658 -32.86 16.95 0.45
N TYR A 659 -31.68 16.71 1.01
CA TYR A 659 -31.29 15.48 1.69
C TYR A 659 -30.35 15.81 2.85
N ASN A 660 -30.80 15.65 4.10
CA ASN A 660 -30.01 16.02 5.26
C ASN A 660 -30.29 15.14 6.47
N ARG A 661 -29.23 14.78 7.19
CA ARG A 661 -29.39 14.11 8.48
C ARG A 661 -30.21 14.99 9.43
N ILE A 662 -31.14 14.40 10.18
CA ILE A 662 -31.97 15.11 11.16
C ILE A 662 -31.09 15.99 12.05
N GLY A 663 -31.41 17.28 12.13
CA GLY A 663 -30.66 18.27 12.92
C GLY A 663 -29.42 18.87 12.23
N ALA A 664 -29.07 18.45 11.01
CA ALA A 664 -28.04 19.09 10.19
C ALA A 664 -28.62 20.24 9.35
N LYS A 665 -27.75 21.13 8.85
CA LYS A 665 -28.15 22.20 7.92
C LYS A 665 -28.68 21.60 6.61
N THR A 666 -29.74 22.18 6.07
CA THR A 666 -30.31 21.73 4.80
C THR A 666 -29.36 21.95 3.63
N HIS A 667 -28.99 20.87 2.95
CA HIS A 667 -28.25 20.80 1.69
C HIS A 667 -29.22 20.50 0.56
N TRP A 668 -29.04 21.25 -0.51
CA TRP A 668 -29.82 21.18 -1.74
C TRP A 668 -28.95 20.63 -2.86
N PHE A 669 -29.50 19.67 -3.59
CA PHE A 669 -28.87 19.07 -4.76
C PHE A 669 -29.59 19.61 -5.98
N HIS A 670 -28.84 20.25 -6.88
CA HIS A 670 -29.32 20.79 -8.13
C HIS A 670 -28.72 19.93 -9.24
N GLY A 671 -29.52 19.26 -10.06
CA GLY A 671 -29.04 18.24 -11.03
C GLY A 671 -28.21 18.78 -12.21
N GLY A 672 -27.73 20.03 -12.12
CA GLY A 672 -26.95 20.69 -13.17
C GLY A 672 -25.58 20.06 -13.38
N THR A 673 -25.07 20.16 -14.60
CA THR A 673 -23.81 19.50 -15.02
C THR A 673 -22.56 20.33 -14.71
N SER A 674 -22.69 21.64 -14.49
CA SER A 674 -21.56 22.56 -14.27
C SER A 674 -20.72 22.25 -13.02
N GLN A 675 -21.29 21.53 -12.05
CA GLN A 675 -20.56 21.08 -10.85
C GLN A 675 -19.68 19.85 -11.10
N TYR A 676 -19.85 19.17 -12.24
CA TYR A 676 -19.13 17.94 -12.60
C TYR A 676 -18.19 18.15 -13.79
N ILE A 677 -18.52 19.08 -14.69
CA ILE A 677 -17.71 19.40 -15.87
C ILE A 677 -16.75 20.56 -15.52
N HIS A 678 -15.50 20.22 -15.25
CA HIS A 678 -14.46 21.19 -14.88
C HIS A 678 -13.58 21.64 -16.06
N GLY A 679 -13.78 21.04 -17.24
CA GLY A 679 -13.05 21.36 -18.46
C GLY A 679 -13.39 20.41 -19.61
N PRO A 680 -12.71 20.53 -20.77
CA PRO A 680 -12.95 19.68 -21.93
C PRO A 680 -12.83 18.18 -21.66
N ASP A 681 -11.87 17.77 -20.83
CA ASP A 681 -11.61 16.35 -20.54
C ASP A 681 -12.65 15.69 -19.63
N SER A 682 -13.43 16.49 -18.87
CA SER A 682 -14.56 16.02 -18.05
C SER A 682 -15.92 16.26 -18.70
N ASN A 683 -15.94 16.79 -19.93
CA ASN A 683 -17.18 17.07 -20.64
C ASN A 683 -17.76 15.78 -21.25
N PHE A 684 -18.93 15.38 -20.77
CA PHE A 684 -19.70 14.25 -21.31
C PHE A 684 -20.88 14.69 -22.19
N LEU A 685 -20.95 15.97 -22.58
CA LEU A 685 -22.04 16.56 -23.38
C LEU A 685 -21.60 16.90 -24.81
N LYS A 686 -22.47 16.63 -25.77
CA LYS A 686 -22.41 17.12 -27.15
C LYS A 686 -22.62 18.65 -27.17
N PRO A 687 -22.27 19.35 -28.26
CA PRO A 687 -22.49 20.80 -28.38
C PRO A 687 -23.95 21.25 -28.22
N ASP A 688 -24.90 20.36 -28.49
CA ASP A 688 -26.33 20.62 -28.29
C ASP A 688 -26.79 20.41 -26.83
N GLY A 689 -25.89 20.02 -25.93
CA GLY A 689 -26.17 19.77 -24.52
C GLY A 689 -26.65 18.36 -24.20
N SER A 690 -26.93 17.52 -25.21
CA SER A 690 -27.27 16.11 -24.99
C SER A 690 -26.04 15.28 -24.58
N VAL A 691 -26.26 14.13 -23.96
CA VAL A 691 -25.18 13.24 -23.52
C VAL A 691 -24.46 12.64 -24.73
N MET A 692 -23.13 12.57 -24.68
CA MET A 692 -22.30 11.87 -25.68
C MET A 692 -22.63 10.37 -25.71
N GLU A 693 -22.31 9.69 -26.82
CA GLU A 693 -22.39 8.22 -26.82
C GLU A 693 -21.39 7.65 -25.81
N LEU A 694 -21.73 6.55 -25.14
CA LEU A 694 -20.86 5.96 -24.11
C LEU A 694 -19.45 5.64 -24.64
N ASN A 695 -19.35 5.17 -25.89
CA ASN A 695 -18.07 4.89 -26.53
C ASN A 695 -17.22 6.15 -26.76
N ASP A 696 -17.84 7.33 -26.85
CA ASP A 696 -17.12 8.61 -26.92
C ASP A 696 -16.74 9.11 -25.53
N ILE A 697 -17.63 8.95 -24.53
CA ILE A 697 -17.33 9.28 -23.12
C ILE A 697 -16.13 8.46 -22.63
N LYS A 698 -16.08 7.16 -22.91
CA LYS A 698 -14.99 6.25 -22.47
C LYS A 698 -13.61 6.58 -23.04
N LYS A 699 -13.52 7.37 -24.12
CA LYS A 699 -12.23 7.87 -24.62
C LYS A 699 -11.61 8.89 -23.66
N HIS A 700 -12.40 9.43 -22.73
CA HIS A 700 -12.02 10.43 -21.75
C HIS A 700 -12.44 9.96 -20.35
N PRO A 701 -11.56 9.27 -19.58
CA PRO A 701 -11.91 8.71 -18.27
C PRO A 701 -12.51 9.74 -17.28
N GLN A 702 -12.01 10.98 -17.29
CA GLN A 702 -12.58 12.09 -16.50
C GLN A 702 -14.03 12.42 -16.87
N ALA A 703 -14.41 12.30 -18.15
CA ALA A 703 -15.78 12.49 -18.59
C ALA A 703 -16.68 11.35 -18.12
N LEU A 704 -16.17 10.11 -18.09
CA LEU A 704 -16.88 8.97 -17.54
C LEU A 704 -17.16 9.16 -16.05
N THR A 705 -16.16 9.54 -15.26
CA THR A 705 -16.33 9.86 -13.82
C THR A 705 -17.29 11.02 -13.59
N ALA A 706 -17.15 12.12 -14.35
CA ALA A 706 -18.06 13.26 -14.25
C ALA A 706 -19.51 12.86 -14.56
N TYR A 707 -19.71 12.01 -15.57
CA TYR A 707 -21.02 11.48 -15.93
C TYR A 707 -21.59 10.56 -14.83
N GLY A 708 -20.78 9.65 -14.27
CA GLY A 708 -21.16 8.82 -13.12
C GLY A 708 -21.58 9.66 -11.91
N ASN A 709 -20.79 10.67 -11.56
CA ASN A 709 -21.09 11.60 -10.46
C ASN A 709 -22.38 12.41 -10.69
N TRP A 710 -22.67 12.76 -11.96
CA TRP A 710 -23.93 13.40 -12.33
C TRP A 710 -25.13 12.46 -12.16
N LEU A 711 -25.00 11.19 -12.59
CA LEU A 711 -26.04 10.17 -12.41
C LEU A 711 -26.34 9.91 -10.93
N GLU A 712 -25.31 9.94 -10.08
CA GLU A 712 -25.44 9.76 -8.62
C GLU A 712 -25.97 11.01 -7.89
N ASN A 713 -26.13 12.15 -8.58
CA ASN A 713 -26.73 13.34 -8.00
C ASN A 713 -28.13 13.03 -7.45
N LYS A 714 -28.43 13.51 -6.24
CA LYS A 714 -29.70 13.23 -5.57
C LYS A 714 -30.91 13.74 -6.36
N ALA A 715 -30.83 14.89 -7.03
CA ALA A 715 -31.93 15.41 -7.84
C ALA A 715 -32.16 14.59 -9.11
N VAL A 716 -31.06 14.22 -9.79
CA VAL A 716 -31.10 13.38 -10.99
C VAL A 716 -31.68 12.01 -10.65
N SER A 717 -31.11 11.33 -9.66
CA SER A 717 -31.59 10.02 -9.21
C SER A 717 -33.05 10.03 -8.75
N THR A 718 -33.46 11.01 -7.95
CA THR A 718 -34.87 11.18 -7.55
C THR A 718 -35.78 11.25 -8.77
N LYS A 719 -35.37 12.03 -9.79
CA LYS A 719 -36.15 12.22 -11.00
C LYS A 719 -36.25 10.94 -11.83
N VAL A 720 -35.13 10.23 -12.03
CA VAL A 720 -35.10 8.90 -12.70
C VAL A 720 -36.09 7.94 -12.03
N HIS A 721 -36.07 7.83 -10.70
CA HIS A 721 -36.98 6.94 -9.98
C HIS A 721 -38.44 7.38 -10.07
N ARG A 722 -38.71 8.68 -9.97
CA ARG A 722 -40.08 9.24 -10.05
C ARG A 722 -40.72 8.95 -11.40
N ASP A 723 -39.93 8.96 -12.48
CA ASP A 723 -40.41 8.70 -13.84
C ASP A 723 -40.58 7.20 -14.15
N GLY A 724 -40.45 6.34 -13.14
CA GLY A 724 -40.88 4.95 -13.22
C GLY A 724 -39.74 3.94 -13.34
N PHE A 725 -38.48 4.33 -13.18
CA PHE A 725 -37.37 3.35 -13.06
C PHE A 725 -37.64 2.33 -11.94
N SER A 726 -38.22 2.76 -10.82
CA SER A 726 -38.63 1.86 -9.75
C SER A 726 -39.78 0.92 -10.15
N ASN A 727 -40.70 1.35 -11.02
CA ASN A 727 -41.89 0.55 -11.39
C ASN A 727 -41.59 -0.54 -12.43
N GLY A 728 -40.46 -0.46 -13.15
CA GLY A 728 -39.99 -1.44 -14.12
C GLY A 728 -38.89 -2.34 -13.54
N GLN A 729 -39.15 -3.64 -13.46
CA GLN A 729 -38.21 -4.74 -13.15
C GLN A 729 -37.49 -4.76 -11.79
N MET A 730 -37.24 -3.65 -11.08
CA MET A 730 -36.34 -3.67 -9.90
C MET A 730 -36.95 -3.33 -8.52
N ALA A 731 -38.09 -2.65 -8.41
CA ALA A 731 -38.67 -2.39 -7.07
C ALA A 731 -39.31 -3.62 -6.41
N LYS A 732 -39.32 -4.80 -7.06
CA LYS A 732 -40.03 -5.96 -6.51
C LYS A 732 -39.17 -6.89 -5.65
N ASP A 733 -37.84 -6.93 -5.82
CA ASP A 733 -37.05 -8.02 -5.23
C ASP A 733 -35.73 -7.63 -4.51
N PHE A 734 -35.52 -6.37 -4.10
CA PHE A 734 -34.37 -5.95 -3.27
C PHE A 734 -34.72 -5.42 -1.87
#